data_AF-A0A9P6ITX5-F1
#
_entry.id   AF-A0A9P6ITX5-F1
#
_cell.length_a   1.000
_cell.length_b   1.000
_cell.length_c   1.000
_cell.angle_alpha   90.00
_cell.angle_beta   90.00
_cell.angle_gamma   90.00
#
_symmetry.space_group_name_H-M   'P 1'
#
loop_
_entity.id
_entity.type
_entity.pdbx_description
1 polymer ?
#
loop_
_entity_poly.entity_id
_entity_poly.type
_entity_poly.pdbx_seq_one_letter_code
_entity_poly.pdbx_strand_id
1 'polypeptide(L)'
;MGKNGERRPNVPLNFEFTHPVWSKQLNAYLRSDADGIIRLGDLQEITEVSCKTNSVSWELSSHDQHLYPDVIHGTVDEPVQLPFTRTDDLFIRSVALFSCSPGTEGRYYIDDHTNKIRISNGILSVPGLDTGFYDLHIGGDTIVKIIIANTNPSQPKIKGLEDFVLGSNLILETLDSIRHPLYLSPIPQHDDNLISSIGIRVHNWTPATRVCVVATKFLPHKSLFENMSVTTMERPWSMNRAERTPTTYRTGRVLGEEYQYILNRKAQSKRWVGNLLTKPSVLLTPWSIGETTMSKEVMADQNLANVQSRSSALGAAPAQALGRGVSALGRGGAMRHRRILPPGQPPLLSFLANPSVVLANLIPDQQTGEIQIPFAELKEGNFVQIFITDGAQAIHSSFAIKQLAKADYQKRDLRFKSSLDHTKHYIGERTGISLDFKLGANDATTTTELQSVTLPSNTISSSSVKVINSVSQVYDLMMTLLEAEHDKQTLRKFGFIVDWHRFPTATKNEKYSKWNCHELNLVLYKKDRPYFDSVVAPFIKNKLIKSFIDDYLIGASLEKYTEFKEFKLLTCLEKCLLAHRIPRWKPCVSQWIRSRVRNTKAASDIKLFRTVMSSATIDEVRPSSPNPENKADEDLVDYDEADDDFEMVE
;
A
#
# COMPACT_ATOMS: atom_id res chain seq x y z
N MET A 1 2.29 31.13 16.49
CA MET A 1 3.56 30.95 17.24
C MET A 1 4.75 31.19 16.33
N GLY A 2 5.92 31.51 16.87
CA GLY A 2 7.19 31.51 16.13
C GLY A 2 7.67 30.11 15.78
N LYS A 3 8.71 29.98 14.94
CA LYS A 3 9.27 28.67 14.53
C LYS A 3 9.84 27.85 15.69
N ASN A 4 10.28 28.50 16.76
CA ASN A 4 10.75 27.88 18.01
C ASN A 4 9.62 27.64 19.03
N GLY A 5 8.34 27.77 18.64
CA GLY A 5 7.22 27.67 19.58
C GLY A 5 7.09 28.87 20.52
N GLU A 6 7.63 30.03 20.12
CA GLU A 6 7.50 31.29 20.87
C GLU A 6 6.07 31.82 20.75
N ARG A 7 5.46 32.11 21.91
CA ARG A 7 4.13 32.74 21.98
C ARG A 7 4.26 34.21 21.57
N ARG A 8 3.28 34.74 20.84
CA ARG A 8 3.29 36.13 20.36
C ARG A 8 2.14 36.91 20.99
N PRO A 9 2.43 37.88 21.87
CA PRO A 9 1.37 38.68 22.48
C PRO A 9 0.78 39.67 21.49
N ASN A 10 -0.47 40.07 21.73
CA ASN A 10 -1.15 41.16 21.02
C ASN A 10 -1.28 41.00 19.50
N VAL A 11 -1.37 39.77 19.01
CA VAL A 11 -1.57 39.48 17.58
C VAL A 11 -3.08 39.50 17.27
N PRO A 12 -3.56 40.36 16.36
CA PRO A 12 -4.94 40.32 15.90
C PRO A 12 -5.17 39.15 14.95
N LEU A 13 -6.24 38.40 15.16
CA LEU A 13 -6.62 37.21 14.41
C LEU A 13 -8.12 37.25 14.09
N ASN A 14 -8.48 36.87 12.86
CA ASN A 14 -9.87 36.75 12.43
C ASN A 14 -10.27 35.27 12.43
N PHE A 15 -11.26 34.93 13.26
CA PHE A 15 -11.81 33.58 13.39
C PHE A 15 -13.17 33.49 12.73
N GLU A 16 -13.44 32.36 12.09
CA GLU A 16 -14.78 31.96 11.64
C GLU A 16 -15.18 30.66 12.32
N PHE A 17 -16.42 30.62 12.79
CA PHE A 17 -17.02 29.47 13.43
C PHE A 17 -18.15 28.93 12.56
N THR A 18 -18.15 27.62 12.36
CA THR A 18 -19.19 26.90 11.61
C THR A 18 -20.09 26.16 12.60
N HIS A 19 -21.40 26.33 12.42
CA HIS A 19 -22.44 25.66 13.20
C HIS A 19 -23.16 24.63 12.31
N PRO A 20 -23.52 23.43 12.80
CA PRO A 20 -24.07 22.35 11.97
C PRO A 20 -25.41 22.71 11.32
N VAL A 21 -26.24 23.49 12.01
CA VAL A 21 -27.59 23.85 11.53
C VAL A 21 -27.63 25.21 10.83
N TRP A 22 -26.60 26.05 10.99
CA TRP A 22 -26.63 27.42 10.51
C TRP A 22 -25.64 27.62 9.35
N SER A 23 -26.16 27.93 8.16
CA SER A 23 -25.37 28.17 6.96
C SER A 23 -24.51 29.44 6.96
N LYS A 24 -24.75 30.39 7.86
CA LYS A 24 -24.00 31.64 7.95
C LYS A 24 -22.85 31.46 8.94
N GLN A 25 -21.63 31.61 8.45
CA GLN A 25 -20.44 31.57 9.29
C GLN A 25 -20.42 32.76 10.26
N LEU A 26 -20.08 32.47 11.52
CA LEU A 26 -19.94 33.47 12.58
C LEU A 26 -18.51 33.98 12.60
N ASN A 27 -18.30 35.28 12.42
CA ASN A 27 -16.96 35.86 12.33
C ASN A 27 -16.64 36.69 13.57
N ALA A 28 -15.48 36.46 14.17
CA ALA A 28 -14.99 37.20 15.33
C ALA A 28 -13.55 37.66 15.15
N TYR A 29 -13.31 38.95 15.42
CA TYR A 29 -11.97 39.51 15.47
C TYR A 29 -11.47 39.45 16.91
N LEU A 30 -10.46 38.60 17.15
CA LEU A 30 -9.89 38.36 18.46
C LEU A 30 -8.42 38.80 18.47
N ARG A 31 -7.88 39.07 19.66
CA ARG A 31 -6.47 39.43 19.86
C ARG A 31 -5.88 38.57 20.97
N SER A 32 -4.66 38.07 20.77
CA SER A 32 -3.96 37.31 21.81
C SER A 32 -3.62 38.19 23.02
N ASP A 33 -3.70 37.59 24.20
CA ASP A 33 -3.37 38.23 25.48
C ASP A 33 -1.85 38.48 25.64
N ALA A 34 -1.42 38.93 26.82
CA ALA A 34 -0.01 39.17 27.15
C ALA A 34 0.85 37.89 27.11
N ASP A 35 0.23 36.72 27.28
CA ASP A 35 0.88 35.41 27.20
C ASP A 35 0.80 34.81 25.79
N GLY A 36 0.17 35.50 24.84
CA GLY A 36 0.00 35.05 23.47
C GLY A 36 -1.06 33.96 23.28
N ILE A 37 -2.03 33.85 24.19
CA ILE A 37 -3.13 32.88 24.21
C ILE A 37 -4.46 33.60 23.87
N ILE A 38 -5.38 32.88 23.22
CA ILE A 38 -6.78 33.30 23.04
C ILE A 38 -7.66 32.21 23.66
N ARG A 39 -8.53 32.60 24.60
CA ARG A 39 -9.49 31.68 25.25
C ARG A 39 -10.84 31.83 24.55
N LEU A 40 -11.29 30.77 23.88
CA LEU A 40 -12.53 30.77 23.09
C LEU A 40 -13.78 30.33 23.88
N GLY A 41 -13.62 29.91 25.14
CA GLY A 41 -14.71 29.33 25.94
C GLY A 41 -15.04 27.91 25.51
N ASP A 42 -16.22 27.43 25.90
CA ASP A 42 -16.63 26.02 25.72
C ASP A 42 -17.14 25.68 24.31
N LEU A 43 -17.32 26.69 23.44
CA LEU A 43 -17.71 26.54 22.03
C LEU A 43 -18.80 25.47 21.78
N GLN A 44 -19.88 25.52 22.57
CA GLN A 44 -20.99 24.59 22.42
C GLN A 44 -21.58 24.65 20.99
N GLU A 45 -21.87 23.49 20.42
CA GLU A 45 -22.53 23.33 19.10
C GLU A 45 -21.72 23.84 17.89
N ILE A 46 -20.41 24.04 18.01
CA ILE A 46 -19.53 24.46 16.90
C ILE A 46 -18.78 23.25 16.34
N THR A 47 -18.87 23.03 15.02
CA THR A 47 -18.22 21.90 14.34
C THR A 47 -16.82 22.21 13.85
N GLU A 48 -16.58 23.44 13.38
CA GLU A 48 -15.31 23.85 12.81
C GLU A 48 -14.93 25.26 13.26
N VAL A 49 -13.65 25.45 13.58
CA VAL A 49 -13.03 26.75 13.85
C VAL A 49 -11.96 27.01 12.81
N SER A 50 -12.09 28.08 12.05
CA SER A 50 -11.08 28.49 11.08
C SER A 50 -10.49 29.86 11.40
N CYS A 51 -9.18 30.01 11.19
CA CYS A 51 -8.46 31.26 11.36
C CYS A 51 -8.07 31.80 9.98
N LYS A 52 -8.78 32.81 9.49
CA LYS A 52 -8.55 33.42 8.16
C LYS A 52 -7.16 34.02 8.02
N THR A 53 -6.62 34.60 9.09
CA THR A 53 -5.32 35.28 9.08
C THR A 53 -4.16 34.34 8.75
N ASN A 54 -4.24 33.08 9.20
CA ASN A 54 -3.19 32.08 8.99
C ASN A 54 -3.63 30.92 8.08
N SER A 55 -4.88 30.93 7.60
CA SER A 55 -5.50 29.87 6.79
C SER A 55 -5.38 28.48 7.43
N VAL A 56 -5.58 28.41 8.74
CA VAL A 56 -5.60 27.15 9.51
C VAL A 56 -7.03 26.88 9.96
N SER A 57 -7.52 25.67 9.76
CA SER A 57 -8.80 25.20 10.30
C SER A 57 -8.60 24.04 11.27
N TRP A 58 -9.52 23.94 12.22
CA TRP A 58 -9.61 22.88 13.22
C TRP A 58 -11.04 22.35 13.23
N GLU A 59 -11.17 21.05 13.05
CA GLU A 59 -12.45 20.37 13.19
C GLU A 59 -12.64 19.95 14.66
N LEU A 60 -13.71 20.43 15.28
CA LEU A 60 -14.14 20.10 16.63
C LEU A 60 -15.23 19.03 16.65
N SER A 61 -15.81 18.65 15.51
CA SER A 61 -16.84 17.59 15.42
C SER A 61 -16.27 16.16 15.38
N SER A 62 -14.97 15.99 15.17
CA SER A 62 -14.32 14.70 14.95
C SER A 62 -13.93 13.96 16.24
N HIS A 63 -14.57 14.29 17.38
CA HIS A 63 -14.20 13.70 18.66
C HIS A 63 -14.46 12.21 18.70
N ASP A 64 -15.64 11.77 18.25
CA ASP A 64 -16.02 10.36 18.15
C ASP A 64 -16.48 10.02 16.75
N GLN A 65 -15.83 9.04 16.12
CA GLN A 65 -16.13 8.56 14.77
C GLN A 65 -16.23 7.03 14.79
N HIS A 66 -17.26 6.51 14.13
CA HIS A 66 -17.51 5.08 13.97
C HIS A 66 -17.61 4.75 12.49
N LEU A 67 -17.05 3.61 12.10
CA LEU A 67 -17.32 3.04 10.78
C LEU A 67 -18.60 2.22 10.85
N TYR A 68 -19.70 2.76 10.31
CA TYR A 68 -20.97 2.04 10.25
C TYR A 68 -21.05 1.13 9.01
N PRO A 69 -21.60 -0.09 9.14
CA PRO A 69 -21.83 -0.95 7.98
C PRO A 69 -22.95 -0.40 7.11
N ASP A 70 -22.83 -0.56 5.78
CA ASP A 70 -23.86 -0.14 4.84
C ASP A 70 -25.16 -0.96 4.99
N VAL A 71 -25.03 -2.23 5.36
CA VAL A 71 -26.13 -3.20 5.46
C VAL A 71 -25.96 -4.05 6.73
N ILE A 72 -27.06 -4.21 7.46
CA ILE A 72 -27.20 -5.06 8.64
C ILE A 72 -28.31 -6.07 8.37
N HIS A 73 -28.02 -7.35 8.58
CA HIS A 73 -29.02 -8.39 8.59
C HIS A 73 -29.34 -8.77 10.05
N GLY A 74 -30.63 -8.93 10.35
CA GLY A 74 -31.12 -9.31 11.67
C GLY A 74 -32.30 -10.27 11.61
N THR A 75 -32.69 -10.77 12.78
CA THR A 75 -33.88 -11.61 12.98
C THR A 75 -34.92 -10.86 13.81
N VAL A 76 -36.18 -11.30 13.78
CA VAL A 76 -37.28 -10.65 14.52
C VAL A 76 -37.08 -10.72 16.04
N ASP A 77 -36.38 -11.75 16.51
CA ASP A 77 -36.20 -12.04 17.95
C ASP A 77 -34.99 -11.32 18.56
N GLU A 78 -34.03 -10.88 17.75
CA GLU A 78 -32.78 -10.25 18.21
C GLU A 78 -32.81 -8.73 18.02
N PRO A 79 -32.44 -7.93 19.03
CA PRO A 79 -32.32 -6.48 18.88
C PRO A 79 -31.12 -6.13 18.01
N VAL A 80 -31.29 -5.19 17.09
CA VAL A 80 -30.17 -4.63 16.32
C VAL A 80 -29.41 -3.64 17.20
N GLN A 81 -28.09 -3.80 17.29
CA GLN A 81 -27.21 -2.96 18.12
C GLN A 81 -26.12 -2.32 17.29
N LEU A 82 -25.82 -1.05 17.57
CA LEU A 82 -24.76 -0.28 16.91
C LEU A 82 -24.01 0.60 17.92
N PRO A 83 -22.70 0.79 17.77
CA PRO A 83 -21.96 1.71 18.63
C PRO A 83 -22.41 3.14 18.35
N PHE A 84 -22.67 3.90 19.41
CA PHE A 84 -23.10 5.29 19.33
C PHE A 84 -22.62 6.08 20.55
N THR A 85 -21.58 6.89 20.36
CA THR A 85 -20.87 7.57 21.48
C THR A 85 -21.32 9.02 21.70
N ARG A 86 -22.13 9.59 20.79
CA ARG A 86 -22.64 10.96 20.93
C ARG A 86 -23.67 11.01 22.05
N THR A 87 -23.27 11.56 23.19
CA THR A 87 -24.06 11.63 24.44
C THR A 87 -24.64 13.01 24.73
N ASP A 88 -24.42 14.00 23.85
CA ASP A 88 -24.98 15.34 24.04
C ASP A 88 -26.49 15.34 23.75
N ASP A 89 -27.27 15.48 24.82
CA ASP A 89 -28.74 15.48 24.91
C ASP A 89 -29.49 16.50 24.03
N LEU A 90 -28.77 17.35 23.27
CA LEU A 90 -29.34 18.44 22.48
C LEU A 90 -29.39 18.18 20.97
N PHE A 91 -28.92 17.03 20.48
CA PHE A 91 -29.12 16.62 19.08
C PHE A 91 -30.50 16.00 18.86
N ILE A 92 -31.53 16.83 19.00
CA ILE A 92 -32.85 16.58 18.42
C ILE A 92 -32.62 16.37 16.91
N ARG A 93 -32.73 15.12 16.42
CA ARG A 93 -32.53 14.63 15.02
C ARG A 93 -31.19 13.97 14.67
N SER A 94 -30.40 13.45 15.63
CA SER A 94 -29.19 12.67 15.26
C SER A 94 -29.51 11.30 14.66
N VAL A 95 -30.66 10.71 14.99
CA VAL A 95 -31.02 9.37 14.54
C VAL A 95 -32.49 9.31 14.16
N ALA A 96 -32.79 8.70 13.00
CA ALA A 96 -34.15 8.40 12.58
C ALA A 96 -34.23 7.01 11.95
N LEU A 97 -35.33 6.29 12.16
CA LEU A 97 -35.53 4.95 11.62
C LEU A 97 -36.83 4.90 10.82
N PHE A 98 -36.75 4.54 9.55
CA PHE A 98 -37.91 4.45 8.67
C PHE A 98 -38.05 3.05 8.06
N SER A 99 -39.26 2.52 8.01
CA SER A 99 -39.56 1.31 7.23
C SER A 99 -39.68 1.65 5.74
N CYS A 100 -39.21 0.76 4.88
CA CYS A 100 -39.08 0.99 3.44
C CYS A 100 -39.69 -0.14 2.62
N SER A 101 -40.14 0.19 1.40
CA SER A 101 -40.58 -0.81 0.43
C SER A 101 -39.43 -1.71 -0.06
N PRO A 102 -39.69 -3.00 -0.37
CA PRO A 102 -38.70 -3.89 -0.97
C PRO A 102 -38.31 -3.40 -2.38
N GLY A 103 -37.01 -3.16 -2.63
CA GLY A 103 -36.51 -2.80 -3.96
C GLY A 103 -35.25 -1.91 -3.95
N THR A 104 -34.47 -1.98 -5.03
CA THR A 104 -33.31 -1.11 -5.30
C THR A 104 -33.69 0.15 -6.09
N GLU A 105 -34.80 0.14 -6.84
CA GLU A 105 -35.29 1.28 -7.63
C GLU A 105 -36.51 1.91 -6.96
N GLY A 106 -36.39 3.18 -6.54
CA GLY A 106 -37.49 3.95 -5.93
C GLY A 106 -37.90 3.45 -4.56
N ARG A 107 -37.06 3.68 -3.53
CA ARG A 107 -37.44 3.42 -2.14
C ARG A 107 -38.40 4.49 -1.63
N TYR A 108 -39.55 4.07 -1.12
CA TYR A 108 -40.49 4.93 -0.42
C TYR A 108 -40.47 4.61 1.07
N TYR A 109 -40.46 5.65 1.91
CA TYR A 109 -40.61 5.51 3.35
C TYR A 109 -42.09 5.27 3.67
N ILE A 110 -42.35 4.21 4.41
CA ILE A 110 -43.71 3.75 4.75
C ILE A 110 -44.10 4.33 6.11
N ASP A 111 -43.36 3.99 7.17
CA ASP A 111 -43.63 4.41 8.54
C ASP A 111 -42.36 4.86 9.27
N ASP A 112 -42.55 5.70 10.29
CA ASP A 112 -41.51 6.16 11.21
C ASP A 112 -41.49 5.27 12.47
N HIS A 113 -40.35 4.62 12.71
CA HIS A 113 -40.09 3.76 13.86
C HIS A 113 -39.04 4.35 14.82
N THR A 114 -38.73 5.64 14.72
CA THR A 114 -37.73 6.33 15.54
C THR A 114 -38.01 6.19 17.05
N ASN A 115 -39.28 6.07 17.45
CA ASN A 115 -39.68 5.85 18.85
C ASN A 115 -39.19 4.52 19.45
N LYS A 116 -38.81 3.53 18.62
CA LYS A 116 -38.28 2.23 19.10
C LYS A 116 -36.81 2.32 19.51
N ILE A 117 -36.09 3.36 19.12
CA ILE A 117 -34.65 3.51 19.35
C ILE A 117 -34.37 3.79 20.82
N ARG A 118 -33.43 3.06 21.42
CA ARG A 118 -32.96 3.28 22.78
C ARG A 118 -31.44 3.47 22.76
N ILE A 119 -30.96 4.51 23.42
CA ILE A 119 -29.53 4.81 23.54
C ILE A 119 -29.13 4.65 25.00
N SER A 120 -28.15 3.78 25.27
CA SER A 120 -27.63 3.56 26.62
C SER A 120 -26.17 3.14 26.55
N ASN A 121 -25.32 3.72 27.42
CA ASN A 121 -23.92 3.31 27.64
C ASN A 121 -23.06 3.22 26.36
N GLY A 122 -23.28 4.10 25.38
CA GLY A 122 -22.50 4.10 24.14
C GLY A 122 -23.03 3.15 23.05
N ILE A 123 -24.23 2.57 23.22
CA ILE A 123 -24.89 1.69 22.26
C ILE A 123 -26.25 2.25 21.87
N LEU A 124 -26.56 2.20 20.58
CA LEU A 124 -27.89 2.36 20.00
C LEU A 124 -28.50 0.97 19.82
N SER A 125 -29.60 0.70 20.49
CA SER A 125 -30.36 -0.55 20.40
C SER A 125 -31.75 -0.31 19.82
N VAL A 126 -32.14 -1.14 18.86
CA VAL A 126 -33.50 -1.15 18.28
C VAL A 126 -34.12 -2.53 18.50
N PRO A 127 -34.94 -2.71 19.55
CA PRO A 127 -35.62 -3.97 19.83
C PRO A 127 -36.93 -4.12 19.03
N GLY A 128 -37.29 -5.37 18.73
CA GLY A 128 -38.63 -5.74 18.26
C GLY A 128 -39.02 -5.12 16.93
N LEU A 129 -38.20 -5.39 15.90
CA LEU A 129 -38.50 -4.98 14.54
C LEU A 129 -39.14 -6.13 13.77
N ASP A 130 -40.22 -5.82 13.06
CA ASP A 130 -40.94 -6.79 12.23
C ASP A 130 -40.15 -7.10 10.96
N THR A 131 -40.52 -8.17 10.25
CA THR A 131 -39.87 -8.51 8.98
C THR A 131 -40.03 -7.42 7.93
N GLY A 132 -38.91 -7.00 7.34
CA GLY A 132 -38.93 -5.92 6.37
C GLY A 132 -37.57 -5.28 6.13
N PHE A 133 -37.62 -4.17 5.39
CA PHE A 133 -36.48 -3.33 5.08
C PHE A 133 -36.62 -2.02 5.84
N TYR A 134 -35.55 -1.59 6.50
CA TYR A 134 -35.51 -0.33 7.23
C TYR A 134 -34.26 0.44 6.85
N ASP A 135 -34.36 1.77 6.84
CA ASP A 135 -33.22 2.65 6.68
C ASP A 135 -33.05 3.44 7.99
N LEU A 136 -31.92 3.22 8.66
CA LEU A 136 -31.49 3.92 9.86
C LEU A 136 -30.57 5.08 9.45
N HIS A 137 -31.03 6.30 9.67
CA HIS A 137 -30.25 7.52 9.43
C HIS A 137 -29.51 7.87 10.71
N ILE A 138 -28.18 7.98 10.63
CA ILE A 138 -27.28 8.34 11.72
C ILE A 138 -26.50 9.59 11.29
N GLY A 139 -26.74 10.70 11.98
CA GLY A 139 -26.28 12.02 11.51
C GLY A 139 -26.97 12.43 10.20
N GLY A 140 -26.59 13.60 9.68
CA GLY A 140 -27.14 14.11 8.42
C GLY A 140 -26.74 13.31 7.17
N ASP A 141 -25.69 12.48 7.27
CA ASP A 141 -24.98 11.94 6.09
C ASP A 141 -24.87 10.40 6.06
N THR A 142 -25.07 9.67 7.17
CA THR A 142 -24.89 8.20 7.19
C THR A 142 -26.24 7.49 7.19
N ILE A 143 -26.41 6.53 6.27
CA ILE A 143 -27.61 5.70 6.15
C ILE A 143 -27.19 4.23 6.23
N VAL A 144 -27.71 3.53 7.24
CA VAL A 144 -27.50 2.11 7.47
C VAL A 144 -28.76 1.35 7.08
N LYS A 145 -28.65 0.38 6.17
CA LYS A 145 -29.78 -0.42 5.71
C LYS A 145 -29.94 -1.63 6.62
N ILE A 146 -31.10 -1.83 7.21
CA ILE A 146 -31.40 -2.95 8.09
C ILE A 146 -32.40 -3.86 7.38
N ILE A 147 -32.08 -5.15 7.24
CA ILE A 147 -32.95 -6.16 6.63
C ILE A 147 -33.25 -7.23 7.68
N ILE A 148 -34.53 -7.47 7.93
CA ILE A 148 -34.98 -8.38 8.98
C ILE A 148 -35.77 -9.51 8.38
N ALA A 149 -35.30 -10.73 8.61
CA ALA A 149 -35.94 -11.95 8.14
C ALA A 149 -36.68 -12.65 9.29
N ASN A 150 -37.76 -13.35 8.93
CA ASN A 150 -38.46 -14.24 9.85
C ASN A 150 -37.71 -15.57 9.90
N THR A 151 -37.21 -15.93 11.08
CA THR A 151 -36.72 -17.27 11.37
C THR A 151 -37.87 -18.10 11.89
N ASN A 152 -38.26 -19.16 11.16
CA ASN A 152 -39.11 -20.18 11.77
C ASN A 152 -38.27 -20.91 12.83
N PRO A 153 -38.62 -20.85 14.13
CA PRO A 153 -37.82 -21.47 15.20
C PRO A 153 -37.71 -23.01 15.08
N SER A 154 -38.49 -23.61 14.18
CA SER A 154 -38.51 -25.05 13.90
C SER A 154 -37.58 -25.51 12.78
N GLN A 155 -36.82 -24.63 12.12
CA GLN A 155 -35.89 -25.05 11.08
C GLN A 155 -34.53 -25.46 11.69
N PRO A 156 -34.03 -26.68 11.39
CA PRO A 156 -32.73 -27.11 11.88
C PRO A 156 -31.64 -26.22 11.29
N LYS A 157 -30.82 -25.61 12.16
CA LYS A 157 -29.56 -24.96 11.74
C LYS A 157 -28.72 -26.00 11.01
N ILE A 158 -28.38 -25.73 9.75
CA ILE A 158 -27.51 -26.62 8.97
C ILE A 158 -26.09 -26.45 9.52
N LYS A 159 -25.47 -27.55 9.98
CA LYS A 159 -24.08 -27.53 10.45
C LYS A 159 -23.17 -26.95 9.35
N GLY A 160 -22.44 -25.88 9.66
CA GLY A 160 -21.56 -25.15 8.73
C GLY A 160 -22.19 -23.94 8.03
N LEU A 161 -23.49 -23.67 8.22
CA LEU A 161 -24.19 -22.47 7.72
C LEU A 161 -24.95 -21.76 8.86
N GLU A 162 -24.36 -21.74 10.06
CA GLU A 162 -25.00 -21.15 11.25
C GLU A 162 -25.09 -19.62 11.18
N ASP A 163 -24.25 -19.01 10.35
CA ASP A 163 -24.24 -17.58 10.04
C ASP A 163 -25.32 -17.20 9.02
N PHE A 164 -26.02 -18.17 8.43
CA PHE A 164 -27.07 -17.89 7.45
C PHE A 164 -28.47 -18.08 8.03
N VAL A 165 -29.26 -17.02 7.93
CA VAL A 165 -30.69 -17.01 8.24
C VAL A 165 -31.48 -17.36 6.98
N LEU A 166 -32.18 -18.50 7.03
CA LEU A 166 -33.04 -18.98 5.95
C LEU A 166 -34.47 -18.46 6.15
N GLY A 167 -34.81 -17.36 5.49
CA GLY A 167 -36.18 -16.88 5.37
C GLY A 167 -37.00 -17.63 4.33
N SER A 168 -38.28 -17.26 4.20
CA SER A 168 -39.18 -17.78 3.17
C SER A 168 -38.70 -17.45 1.76
N ASN A 169 -38.25 -16.20 1.55
CA ASN A 169 -37.83 -15.68 0.24
C ASN A 169 -36.36 -15.19 0.19
N LEU A 170 -35.75 -14.88 1.33
CA LEU A 170 -34.41 -14.31 1.44
C LEU A 170 -33.52 -15.26 2.24
N ILE A 171 -32.28 -15.42 1.79
CA ILE A 171 -31.18 -16.00 2.55
C ILE A 171 -30.29 -14.84 2.94
N LEU A 172 -30.12 -14.61 4.24
CA LEU A 172 -29.32 -13.51 4.77
C LEU A 172 -28.15 -14.06 5.58
N GLU A 173 -26.95 -13.58 5.31
CA GLU A 173 -25.80 -13.81 6.17
C GLU A 173 -25.83 -12.81 7.34
N THR A 174 -25.79 -13.31 8.56
CA THR A 174 -25.65 -12.54 9.79
C THR A 174 -24.22 -12.68 10.29
N LEU A 175 -23.43 -11.61 10.15
CA LEU A 175 -22.06 -11.56 10.63
C LEU A 175 -22.02 -11.40 12.16
N ASP A 176 -21.12 -12.12 12.82
CA ASP A 176 -20.96 -12.04 14.28
C ASP A 176 -20.56 -10.64 14.77
N SER A 177 -19.77 -9.90 13.98
CA SER A 177 -19.42 -8.50 14.27
C SER A 177 -20.66 -7.61 14.37
N ILE A 178 -21.71 -7.90 13.60
CA ILE A 178 -22.98 -7.15 13.61
C ILE A 178 -23.85 -7.55 14.82
N ARG A 179 -23.81 -8.82 15.23
CA ARG A 179 -24.53 -9.30 16.43
C ARG A 179 -23.92 -8.76 17.73
N HIS A 180 -22.60 -8.61 17.76
CA HIS A 180 -21.84 -8.16 18.91
C HIS A 180 -20.97 -6.97 18.53
N PRO A 181 -21.56 -5.77 18.36
CA PRO A 181 -20.79 -4.59 17.98
C PRO A 181 -19.77 -4.26 19.06
N LEU A 182 -18.55 -3.98 18.63
CA LEU A 182 -17.51 -3.39 19.45
C LEU A 182 -17.96 -1.99 19.87
N TYR A 183 -17.86 -1.66 21.16
CA TYR A 183 -18.14 -0.31 21.64
C TYR A 183 -17.28 0.04 22.85
N LEU A 184 -17.13 1.34 23.07
CA LEU A 184 -16.33 1.92 24.14
C LEU A 184 -17.26 2.57 25.16
N SER A 185 -17.05 2.26 26.44
CA SER A 185 -17.76 2.97 27.52
C SER A 185 -17.33 4.44 27.56
N PRO A 186 -18.24 5.39 27.83
CA PRO A 186 -17.86 6.78 27.99
C PRO A 186 -16.76 6.88 29.04
N ILE A 187 -15.65 7.51 28.67
CA ILE A 187 -14.49 7.63 29.54
C ILE A 187 -14.83 8.71 30.56
N PRO A 188 -14.89 8.39 31.87
CA PRO A 188 -15.18 9.40 32.87
C PRO A 188 -14.06 10.43 32.86
N GLN A 189 -14.40 11.65 32.47
CA GLN A 189 -13.50 12.80 32.63
C GLN A 189 -13.48 13.14 34.12
N HIS A 190 -12.63 12.46 34.88
CA HIS A 190 -12.44 12.79 36.28
C HIS A 190 -11.71 14.13 36.39
N ASP A 191 -12.37 15.11 37.02
CA ASP A 191 -11.81 16.43 37.32
C ASP A 191 -10.85 16.40 38.55
N ASP A 192 -10.66 15.23 39.17
CA ASP A 192 -9.88 15.06 40.40
C ASP A 192 -8.39 14.73 40.14
N ASN A 193 -7.52 15.54 40.73
CA ASN A 193 -6.05 15.50 40.64
C ASN A 193 -5.36 14.20 41.17
N LEU A 194 -6.11 13.15 41.51
CA LEU A 194 -5.64 11.99 42.28
C LEU A 194 -5.56 10.67 41.50
N ILE A 195 -5.99 10.65 40.24
CA ILE A 195 -5.96 9.41 39.45
C ILE A 195 -4.59 9.30 38.75
N SER A 196 -3.98 8.11 38.84
CA SER A 196 -2.66 7.82 38.28
C SER A 196 -2.69 7.14 36.90
N SER A 197 -3.87 6.67 36.45
CA SER A 197 -4.06 5.96 35.18
C SER A 197 -5.41 6.25 34.52
N ILE A 198 -5.48 6.07 33.20
CA ILE A 198 -6.70 6.11 32.40
C ILE A 198 -7.16 4.67 32.18
N GLY A 199 -8.39 4.35 32.61
CA GLY A 199 -9.04 3.07 32.34
C GLY A 199 -9.90 3.16 31.08
N ILE A 200 -9.53 2.45 30.02
CA ILE A 200 -10.31 2.34 28.78
C ILE A 200 -11.04 1.01 28.81
N ARG A 201 -12.38 1.03 28.88
CA ARG A 201 -13.20 -0.19 28.89
C ARG A 201 -13.81 -0.44 27.53
N VAL A 202 -13.40 -1.55 26.91
CA VAL A 202 -13.88 -2.03 25.63
C VAL A 202 -14.83 -3.20 25.87
N HIS A 203 -15.97 -3.22 25.19
CA HIS A 203 -16.97 -4.28 25.28
C HIS A 203 -17.06 -5.05 23.96
N ASN A 204 -17.48 -6.33 24.02
CA ASN A 204 -17.55 -7.23 22.87
C ASN A 204 -16.23 -7.35 22.11
N TRP A 205 -15.10 -7.35 22.82
CA TRP A 205 -13.78 -7.50 22.20
C TRP A 205 -13.55 -8.95 21.75
N THR A 206 -12.85 -9.09 20.63
CA THR A 206 -12.39 -10.36 20.09
C THR A 206 -10.88 -10.53 20.34
N PRO A 207 -10.31 -11.74 20.22
CA PRO A 207 -8.85 -11.94 20.28
C PRO A 207 -8.05 -11.15 19.23
N ALA A 208 -8.72 -10.72 18.15
CA ALA A 208 -8.15 -9.87 17.10
C ALA A 208 -8.18 -8.37 17.46
N THR A 209 -8.93 -7.96 18.49
CA THR A 209 -9.07 -6.56 18.87
C THR A 209 -7.74 -5.95 19.30
N ARG A 210 -7.39 -4.80 18.72
CA ARG A 210 -6.21 -4.00 19.03
C ARG A 210 -6.60 -2.56 19.31
N VAL A 211 -5.99 -1.99 20.34
CA VAL A 211 -6.15 -0.60 20.73
C VAL A 211 -4.85 0.16 20.45
N CYS A 212 -4.99 1.32 19.83
CA CYS A 212 -3.93 2.28 19.56
C CYS A 212 -4.28 3.58 20.26
N VAL A 213 -3.40 4.06 21.13
CA VAL A 213 -3.56 5.32 21.85
C VAL A 213 -2.48 6.29 21.42
N VAL A 214 -2.89 7.44 20.90
CA VAL A 214 -2.00 8.50 20.43
C VAL A 214 -2.19 9.73 21.31
N ALA A 215 -1.12 10.14 21.99
CA ALA A 215 -1.11 11.33 22.84
C ALA A 215 -0.30 12.46 22.18
N THR A 216 -0.96 13.58 21.93
CA THR A 216 -0.40 14.77 21.26
C THR A 216 -0.54 16.01 22.14
N LYS A 217 0.33 17.02 21.95
CA LYS A 217 0.25 18.29 22.71
C LYS A 217 -0.72 19.31 22.09
N PHE A 218 -0.88 19.26 20.77
CA PHE A 218 -1.75 20.15 20.02
C PHE A 218 -2.74 19.30 19.23
N LEU A 219 -3.94 19.83 19.02
CA LEU A 219 -4.94 19.20 18.17
C LEU A 219 -4.30 18.89 16.80
N PRO A 220 -4.25 17.61 16.38
CA PRO A 220 -3.67 17.25 15.11
C PRO A 220 -4.49 17.83 13.96
N HIS A 221 -3.83 18.16 12.86
CA HIS A 221 -4.50 18.69 11.66
C HIS A 221 -5.39 17.63 10.97
N LYS A 222 -5.12 16.34 11.19
CA LYS A 222 -5.88 15.23 10.60
C LYS A 222 -6.35 14.28 11.70
N SER A 223 -7.54 13.74 11.53
CA SER A 223 -8.05 12.66 12.39
C SER A 223 -7.22 11.39 12.17
N LEU A 224 -7.00 10.63 13.26
CA LEU A 224 -6.36 9.32 13.19
C LEU A 224 -7.25 8.33 12.43
N PHE A 225 -8.57 8.47 12.60
CA PHE A 225 -9.58 7.62 11.97
C PHE A 225 -9.46 7.64 10.45
N GLU A 226 -9.38 8.80 9.79
CA GLU A 226 -9.30 8.89 8.32
C GLU A 226 -8.12 8.12 7.71
N ASN A 227 -7.00 8.00 8.44
CA ASN A 227 -5.80 7.33 7.93
C ASN A 227 -5.73 5.85 8.33
N MET A 228 -6.44 5.44 9.38
CA MET A 228 -6.40 4.08 9.94
C MET A 228 -7.68 3.28 9.76
N SER A 229 -8.81 3.92 9.47
CA SER A 229 -10.09 3.25 9.26
C SER A 229 -10.00 2.34 8.04
N VAL A 230 -10.42 1.09 8.20
CA VAL A 230 -10.62 0.17 7.08
C VAL A 230 -11.67 0.79 6.15
N THR A 231 -11.34 0.98 4.87
CA THR A 231 -12.23 1.70 3.93
C THR A 231 -13.39 0.84 3.44
N THR A 232 -13.34 -0.48 3.68
CA THR A 232 -14.33 -1.45 3.21
C THR A 232 -14.62 -2.45 4.32
N MET A 233 -15.78 -2.30 4.97
CA MET A 233 -16.34 -3.39 5.78
C MET A 233 -16.84 -4.50 4.86
N GLU A 234 -16.76 -5.74 5.34
CA GLU A 234 -17.40 -6.86 4.64
C GLU A 234 -18.91 -6.62 4.58
N ARG A 235 -19.46 -6.64 3.37
CA ARG A 235 -20.89 -6.54 3.19
C ARG A 235 -21.50 -7.94 3.38
N PRO A 236 -22.47 -8.10 4.29
CA PRO A 236 -23.10 -9.38 4.51
C PRO A 236 -23.78 -9.85 3.23
N TRP A 237 -23.61 -11.12 2.91
CA TRP A 237 -24.19 -11.74 1.74
C TRP A 237 -25.71 -11.86 1.87
N SER A 238 -26.42 -11.61 0.78
CA SER A 238 -27.85 -11.83 0.70
C SER A 238 -28.21 -12.41 -0.65
N MET A 239 -29.13 -13.37 -0.68
CA MET A 239 -29.66 -13.93 -1.92
C MET A 239 -31.16 -14.15 -1.83
N ASN A 240 -31.87 -13.83 -2.91
CA ASN A 240 -33.26 -14.23 -3.07
C ASN A 240 -33.30 -15.73 -3.38
N ARG A 241 -34.06 -16.51 -2.60
CA ARG A 241 -34.05 -17.98 -2.60
C ARG A 241 -34.44 -18.61 -3.93
N ALA A 242 -35.12 -17.90 -4.84
CA ALA A 242 -35.38 -18.39 -6.19
C ALA A 242 -35.83 -17.29 -7.16
N GLU A 243 -35.12 -17.12 -8.27
CA GLU A 243 -35.83 -17.12 -9.55
C GLU A 243 -36.36 -18.55 -9.73
N ARG A 244 -37.69 -18.73 -9.75
CA ARG A 244 -38.28 -20.05 -9.98
C ARG A 244 -37.85 -20.51 -11.38
N THR A 245 -36.80 -21.34 -11.46
CA THR A 245 -36.33 -21.89 -12.72
C THR A 245 -37.46 -22.75 -13.31
N PRO A 246 -37.94 -22.44 -14.52
CA PRO A 246 -38.95 -23.28 -15.16
C PRO A 246 -38.30 -24.63 -15.47
N THR A 247 -38.77 -25.69 -14.80
CA THR A 247 -38.30 -27.05 -15.08
C THR A 247 -38.75 -27.48 -16.47
N THR A 248 -37.81 -27.74 -17.39
CA THR A 248 -38.10 -28.35 -18.69
C THR A 248 -37.51 -29.76 -18.78
N TYR A 249 -38.36 -30.75 -18.98
CA TYR A 249 -37.96 -32.15 -19.21
C TYR A 249 -37.45 -32.32 -20.65
N ARG A 250 -36.27 -32.91 -20.84
CA ARG A 250 -35.75 -33.27 -22.18
C ARG A 250 -35.19 -34.69 -22.17
N THR A 251 -35.78 -35.59 -22.95
CA THR A 251 -35.38 -36.99 -23.09
C THR A 251 -34.48 -37.20 -24.32
N GLY A 252 -33.39 -37.96 -24.17
CA GLY A 252 -32.60 -38.53 -25.28
C GLY A 252 -31.41 -37.71 -25.80
N ARG A 253 -30.36 -37.49 -25.00
CA ARG A 253 -29.06 -37.00 -25.51
C ARG A 253 -28.11 -38.16 -25.79
N VAL A 254 -27.71 -38.29 -27.05
CA VAL A 254 -26.57 -39.11 -27.50
C VAL A 254 -25.29 -38.34 -27.19
N LEU A 255 -24.30 -38.97 -26.54
CA LEU A 255 -22.99 -38.37 -26.31
C LEU A 255 -22.25 -38.17 -27.64
N GLY A 256 -21.59 -37.02 -27.81
CA GLY A 256 -20.80 -36.73 -29.00
C GLY A 256 -19.60 -37.67 -29.17
N GLU A 257 -19.23 -37.96 -30.42
CA GLU A 257 -18.18 -38.92 -30.79
C GLU A 257 -16.80 -38.56 -30.22
N GLU A 258 -16.46 -37.27 -30.10
CA GLU A 258 -15.21 -36.81 -29.48
C GLU A 258 -15.12 -37.20 -28.00
N TYR A 259 -16.25 -37.16 -27.29
CA TYR A 259 -16.30 -37.53 -25.89
C TYR A 259 -16.12 -39.03 -25.71
N GLN A 260 -16.67 -39.84 -26.62
CA GLN A 260 -16.40 -41.27 -26.70
C GLN A 260 -14.94 -41.57 -27.03
N TYR A 261 -14.31 -40.82 -27.93
CA TYR A 261 -12.89 -40.97 -28.26
C TYR A 261 -11.98 -40.72 -27.05
N ILE A 262 -12.24 -39.66 -26.26
CA ILE A 262 -11.48 -39.36 -25.04
C ILE A 262 -11.62 -40.50 -24.02
N LEU A 263 -12.83 -41.01 -23.82
CA LEU A 263 -13.09 -42.13 -22.89
C LEU A 263 -12.38 -43.41 -23.35
N ASN A 264 -12.46 -43.75 -24.63
CA ASN A 264 -11.82 -44.93 -25.20
C ASN A 264 -10.29 -44.85 -25.15
N ARG A 265 -9.72 -43.67 -25.36
CA ARG A 265 -8.28 -43.43 -25.20
C ARG A 265 -7.83 -43.51 -23.75
N LYS A 266 -8.65 -43.04 -22.81
CA LYS A 266 -8.38 -43.15 -21.36
C LYS A 266 -8.45 -44.61 -20.89
N ALA A 267 -9.32 -45.42 -21.52
CA ALA A 267 -9.49 -46.84 -21.24
C ALA A 267 -8.37 -47.74 -21.82
N GLN A 268 -7.51 -47.24 -22.71
CA GLN A 268 -6.36 -48.00 -23.19
C GLN A 268 -5.25 -48.05 -22.13
N SER A 269 -5.10 -49.20 -21.48
CA SER A 269 -4.21 -49.46 -20.34
C SER A 269 -2.74 -49.73 -20.71
N LYS A 270 -2.39 -49.90 -21.99
CA LYS A 270 -1.01 -50.13 -22.43
C LYS A 270 -0.32 -48.83 -22.82
N ARG A 271 0.36 -48.20 -21.86
CA ARG A 271 1.32 -47.12 -22.10
C ARG A 271 2.71 -47.73 -22.25
N TRP A 272 3.34 -47.61 -23.43
CA TRP A 272 4.74 -47.97 -23.60
C TRP A 272 5.63 -46.87 -23.03
N VAL A 273 6.53 -47.22 -22.12
CA VAL A 273 7.55 -46.31 -21.59
C VAL A 273 8.62 -46.11 -22.68
N GLY A 274 8.53 -45.02 -23.43
CA GLY A 274 9.55 -44.63 -24.40
C GLY A 274 10.85 -44.18 -23.71
N ASN A 275 11.96 -44.18 -24.45
CA ASN A 275 13.23 -43.64 -23.95
C ASN A 275 13.10 -42.14 -23.65
N LEU A 276 13.14 -41.76 -22.37
CA LEU A 276 13.06 -40.38 -21.88
C LEU A 276 14.42 -39.66 -21.91
N LEU A 277 15.51 -40.36 -22.27
CA LEU A 277 16.82 -39.73 -22.34
C LEU A 277 16.87 -38.73 -23.51
N THR A 278 17.42 -37.55 -23.22
CA THR A 278 17.69 -36.54 -24.23
C THR A 278 18.65 -37.11 -25.28
N LYS A 279 18.29 -37.00 -26.56
CA LYS A 279 19.15 -37.46 -27.66
C LYS A 279 20.51 -36.74 -27.58
N PRO A 280 21.64 -37.44 -27.77
CA PRO A 280 22.94 -36.81 -27.78
C PRO A 280 22.99 -35.74 -28.89
N SER A 281 23.48 -34.54 -28.54
CA SER A 281 23.58 -33.42 -29.47
C SER A 281 24.97 -32.80 -29.42
N VAL A 282 25.45 -32.30 -30.56
CA VAL A 282 26.72 -31.57 -30.68
C VAL A 282 26.61 -30.14 -30.10
N LEU A 283 25.38 -29.69 -29.83
CA LEU A 283 25.10 -28.36 -29.30
C LEU A 283 25.35 -28.33 -27.79
N LEU A 284 26.28 -27.48 -27.35
CA LEU A 284 26.55 -27.26 -25.92
C LEU A 284 25.34 -26.67 -25.18
N THR A 285 24.60 -25.77 -25.84
CA THR A 285 23.38 -25.15 -25.33
C THR A 285 22.36 -25.05 -26.47
N PRO A 286 21.38 -25.96 -26.57
CA PRO A 286 20.34 -25.87 -27.60
C PRO A 286 19.44 -24.65 -27.34
N TRP A 287 19.22 -23.81 -28.35
CA TRP A 287 18.26 -22.71 -28.27
C TRP A 287 16.86 -23.21 -28.61
N SER A 288 15.88 -22.99 -27.72
CA SER A 288 14.47 -23.19 -28.04
C SER A 288 13.98 -22.05 -28.94
N ILE A 289 13.57 -22.37 -30.16
CA ILE A 289 13.13 -21.38 -31.16
C ILE A 289 11.70 -20.88 -30.86
N GLY A 290 10.97 -21.54 -29.96
CA GLY A 290 9.70 -21.08 -29.40
C GLY A 290 9.13 -22.08 -28.40
N GLU A 291 8.39 -21.59 -27.42
CA GLU A 291 7.51 -22.43 -26.60
C GLU A 291 6.20 -22.66 -27.36
N THR A 292 5.80 -23.91 -27.56
CA THR A 292 4.48 -24.24 -28.12
C THR A 292 3.41 -23.97 -27.07
N THR A 293 2.77 -22.81 -27.12
CA THR A 293 1.58 -22.52 -26.32
C THR A 293 0.37 -23.17 -26.99
N MET A 294 -0.20 -24.21 -26.36
CA MET A 294 -1.52 -24.72 -26.76
C MET A 294 -2.56 -23.68 -26.38
N SER A 295 -3.05 -22.91 -27.36
CA SER A 295 -4.24 -22.08 -27.17
C SER A 295 -5.43 -23.02 -26.95
N LYS A 296 -5.95 -23.05 -25.73
CA LYS A 296 -7.22 -23.72 -25.43
C LYS A 296 -8.31 -22.91 -26.12
N GLU A 297 -8.76 -23.34 -27.29
CA GLU A 297 -9.98 -22.80 -27.90
C GLU A 297 -11.15 -23.18 -27.01
N VAL A 298 -11.57 -22.25 -26.17
CA VAL A 298 -12.86 -22.32 -25.50
C VAL A 298 -13.88 -21.93 -26.54
N MET A 299 -14.66 -22.91 -27.02
CA MET A 299 -15.90 -22.63 -27.75
C MET A 299 -16.75 -21.71 -26.87
N ALA A 300 -16.85 -20.44 -27.26
CA ALA A 300 -17.76 -19.50 -26.65
C ALA A 300 -19.16 -20.08 -26.80
N ASP A 301 -19.78 -20.41 -25.66
CA ASP A 301 -21.22 -20.58 -25.57
C ASP A 301 -21.88 -19.46 -26.36
N GLN A 302 -22.82 -19.83 -27.24
CA GLN A 302 -23.61 -18.90 -28.03
C GLN A 302 -24.40 -17.99 -27.08
N ASN A 303 -23.76 -16.91 -26.65
CA ASN A 303 -24.41 -15.84 -25.92
C ASN A 303 -25.34 -15.09 -26.88
N LEU A 304 -26.62 -15.15 -26.55
CA LEU A 304 -27.75 -14.35 -27.06
C LEU A 304 -27.59 -12.82 -26.81
N ALA A 305 -26.36 -12.31 -26.70
CA ALA A 305 -26.04 -10.92 -26.40
C ALA A 305 -25.56 -10.11 -27.62
N ASN A 306 -25.58 -10.68 -28.83
CA ASN A 306 -25.17 -9.99 -30.07
C ASN A 306 -26.33 -9.31 -30.82
N VAL A 307 -27.37 -8.85 -30.13
CA VAL A 307 -28.54 -8.19 -30.76
C VAL A 307 -28.51 -6.64 -30.68
N GLN A 308 -27.56 -6.00 -29.99
CA GLN A 308 -27.61 -4.52 -29.83
C GLN A 308 -26.36 -3.74 -30.22
N SER A 309 -25.57 -4.19 -31.19
CA SER A 309 -24.44 -3.37 -31.66
C SER A 309 -24.15 -3.52 -33.14
N ARG A 310 -25.18 -3.33 -33.99
CA ARG A 310 -25.00 -2.97 -35.40
C ARG A 310 -26.09 -2.03 -35.89
N SER A 311 -26.06 -0.79 -35.43
CA SER A 311 -26.56 0.32 -36.25
C SER A 311 -25.74 1.58 -35.98
N SER A 312 -25.47 2.30 -37.07
CA SER A 312 -24.86 3.62 -37.13
C SER A 312 -23.33 3.70 -37.18
N ALA A 313 -22.80 3.43 -38.37
CA ALA A 313 -21.60 4.09 -38.86
C ALA A 313 -21.86 4.60 -40.29
N LEU A 314 -22.35 5.84 -40.42
CA LEU A 314 -22.14 6.74 -41.56
C LEU A 314 -22.83 8.09 -41.32
N GLY A 315 -22.06 9.18 -41.26
CA GLY A 315 -22.58 10.54 -41.34
C GLY A 315 -21.85 11.55 -40.45
N ALA A 316 -20.86 12.23 -41.02
CA ALA A 316 -20.20 13.39 -40.42
C ALA A 316 -21.06 14.66 -40.54
N ALA A 317 -21.11 15.49 -39.50
CA ALA A 317 -20.76 16.93 -39.51
C ALA A 317 -21.12 17.62 -38.16
N PRO A 318 -20.45 18.75 -37.80
CA PRO A 318 -20.22 19.17 -36.42
C PRO A 318 -21.04 20.40 -35.96
N ALA A 319 -21.33 20.50 -34.67
CA ALA A 319 -21.62 21.75 -33.93
C ALA A 319 -21.69 21.45 -32.41
N GLN A 320 -20.73 21.92 -31.61
CA GLN A 320 -20.86 23.08 -30.72
C GLN A 320 -21.89 22.94 -29.57
N ALA A 321 -21.37 22.71 -28.36
CA ALA A 321 -21.75 23.36 -27.08
C ALA A 321 -21.09 22.60 -25.91
N LEU A 322 -20.06 23.18 -25.26
CA LEU A 322 -20.11 23.74 -23.89
C LEU A 322 -20.18 22.65 -22.79
N GLY A 323 -19.25 22.49 -21.85
CA GLY A 323 -18.17 23.35 -21.36
C GLY A 323 -18.05 23.20 -19.84
N ARG A 324 -17.09 22.37 -19.37
CA ARG A 324 -16.47 22.31 -18.02
C ARG A 324 -15.64 21.02 -17.99
N GLY A 325 -14.33 20.96 -17.82
CA GLY A 325 -13.32 21.93 -17.44
C GLY A 325 -12.10 21.12 -16.98
N VAL A 326 -11.58 20.25 -17.86
CA VAL A 326 -10.32 19.54 -17.63
C VAL A 326 -9.20 20.51 -17.99
N SER A 327 -8.75 21.26 -16.99
CA SER A 327 -7.58 22.13 -17.10
C SER A 327 -6.83 22.12 -15.77
N ALA A 328 -5.75 21.34 -15.72
CA ALA A 328 -4.51 21.70 -15.00
C ALA A 328 -3.43 20.60 -15.13
N LEU A 329 -3.10 20.17 -16.35
CA LEU A 329 -1.85 19.45 -16.64
C LEU A 329 -1.06 20.25 -17.69
N GLY A 330 -0.44 21.34 -17.25
CA GLY A 330 0.44 22.14 -18.10
C GLY A 330 0.42 23.63 -17.84
N ARG A 331 0.99 24.06 -16.70
CA ARG A 331 1.68 25.36 -16.47
C ARG A 331 1.96 25.50 -14.97
N GLY A 332 3.07 24.92 -14.51
CA GLY A 332 3.52 25.03 -13.11
C GLY A 332 5.04 25.15 -12.96
N GLY A 333 5.74 25.49 -14.04
CA GLY A 333 7.20 25.58 -14.10
C GLY A 333 7.72 27.02 -14.06
N ALA A 334 7.25 27.85 -13.13
CA ALA A 334 7.83 29.19 -12.90
C ALA A 334 7.42 29.84 -11.56
N MET A 335 7.08 29.07 -10.51
CA MET A 335 6.70 29.65 -9.20
C MET A 335 7.19 28.86 -7.98
N ARG A 336 8.31 28.12 -8.12
CA ARG A 336 8.93 27.36 -7.00
C ARG A 336 10.00 28.14 -6.22
N HIS A 337 10.02 29.47 -6.33
CA HIS A 337 10.94 30.34 -5.56
C HIS A 337 10.23 31.41 -4.73
N ARG A 338 9.05 31.11 -4.17
CA ARG A 338 8.58 31.77 -2.94
C ARG A 338 8.12 30.69 -1.97
N ARG A 339 8.91 30.46 -0.92
CA ARG A 339 8.49 29.71 0.28
C ARG A 339 7.42 30.53 1.00
N ILE A 340 6.20 30.43 0.52
CA ILE A 340 4.99 30.51 1.35
C ILE A 340 4.48 29.07 1.30
N LEU A 341 4.32 28.41 2.45
CA LEU A 341 3.75 27.06 2.46
C LEU A 341 2.43 27.08 1.66
N PRO A 342 2.12 26.04 0.87
CA PRO A 342 0.79 25.90 0.29
C PRO A 342 -0.26 26.01 1.41
N PRO A 343 -1.39 26.70 1.19
CA PRO A 343 -2.50 26.67 2.15
C PRO A 343 -2.93 25.21 2.39
N GLY A 344 -3.01 24.80 3.65
CA GLY A 344 -3.42 23.44 4.05
C GLY A 344 -2.30 22.42 4.36
N GLN A 345 -1.02 22.82 4.45
CA GLN A 345 0.01 21.94 5.02
C GLN A 345 -0.01 21.97 6.56
N PRO A 346 0.18 20.82 7.23
CA PRO A 346 0.14 20.75 8.68
C PRO A 346 1.23 21.66 9.30
N PRO A 347 0.97 22.27 10.47
CA PRO A 347 1.97 23.07 11.15
C PRO A 347 3.19 22.22 11.48
N LEU A 348 4.38 22.69 11.08
CA LEU A 348 5.65 22.06 11.43
C LEU A 348 5.96 22.30 12.92
N LEU A 349 5.68 21.32 13.76
CA LEU A 349 5.91 21.36 15.21
C LEU A 349 7.32 20.87 15.60
N SER A 350 8.34 21.20 14.80
CA SER A 350 9.71 20.72 14.99
C SER A 350 10.43 21.28 16.22
N PHE A 351 9.81 22.27 16.89
CA PHE A 351 10.26 22.86 18.15
C PHE A 351 9.89 22.01 19.36
N LEU A 352 9.00 21.02 19.24
CA LEU A 352 8.74 20.08 20.34
C LEU A 352 9.98 19.23 20.55
N ALA A 353 10.52 19.24 21.78
CA ALA A 353 11.68 18.41 22.12
C ALA A 353 11.30 16.93 22.19
N ASN A 354 10.14 16.66 22.79
CA ASN A 354 9.58 15.33 22.93
C ASN A 354 8.55 15.07 21.82
N PRO A 355 8.65 13.94 21.09
CA PRO A 355 7.65 13.57 20.09
C PRO A 355 6.34 13.15 20.77
N SER A 356 5.26 13.16 19.99
CA SER A 356 3.98 12.56 20.40
C SER A 356 4.17 11.10 20.80
N VAL A 357 3.43 10.63 21.80
CA VAL A 357 3.48 9.24 22.27
C VAL A 357 2.46 8.42 21.50
N VAL A 358 2.87 7.23 21.06
CA VAL A 358 1.99 6.24 20.42
C VAL A 358 2.14 4.93 21.18
N LEU A 359 1.06 4.48 21.80
CA LEU A 359 0.92 3.16 22.41
C LEU A 359 0.11 2.30 21.47
N ALA A 360 0.78 1.52 20.63
CA ALA A 360 0.16 0.69 19.61
C ALA A 360 0.00 -0.76 20.07
N ASN A 361 -0.96 -1.47 19.46
CA ASN A 361 -1.15 -2.91 19.62
C ASN A 361 -1.44 -3.34 21.08
N LEU A 362 -2.15 -2.49 21.84
CA LEU A 362 -2.61 -2.83 23.18
C LEU A 362 -3.76 -3.84 23.06
N ILE A 363 -3.74 -4.86 23.92
CA ILE A 363 -4.74 -5.93 23.96
C ILE A 363 -5.58 -5.71 25.23
N PRO A 364 -6.93 -5.69 25.14
CA PRO A 364 -7.78 -5.64 26.32
C PRO A 364 -7.54 -6.82 27.26
N ASP A 365 -7.64 -6.60 28.56
CA ASP A 365 -7.53 -7.68 29.55
C ASP A 365 -8.65 -8.73 29.35
N GLN A 366 -8.32 -10.02 29.50
CA GLN A 366 -9.21 -11.13 29.16
C GLN A 366 -10.43 -11.23 30.08
N GLN A 367 -10.35 -10.74 31.32
CA GLN A 367 -11.43 -10.85 32.31
C GLN A 367 -12.29 -9.59 32.39
N THR A 368 -11.68 -8.42 32.17
CA THR A 368 -12.34 -7.11 32.40
C THR A 368 -12.58 -6.30 31.14
N GLY A 369 -11.89 -6.61 30.03
CA GLY A 369 -11.91 -5.79 28.81
C GLY A 369 -11.32 -4.40 29.01
N GLU A 370 -10.59 -4.19 30.12
CA GLU A 370 -10.05 -2.88 30.51
C GLU A 370 -8.57 -2.76 30.15
N ILE A 371 -8.18 -1.59 29.67
CA ILE A 371 -6.80 -1.21 29.42
C ILE A 371 -6.47 -0.03 30.33
N GLN A 372 -5.51 -0.22 31.23
CA GLN A 372 -5.05 0.83 32.13
C GLN A 372 -3.75 1.45 31.62
N ILE A 373 -3.78 2.75 31.34
CA ILE A 373 -2.62 3.49 30.84
C ILE A 373 -2.20 4.51 31.90
N PRO A 374 -1.01 4.37 32.52
CA PRO A 374 -0.49 5.35 33.45
C PRO A 374 -0.27 6.73 32.80
N PHE A 375 -0.59 7.81 33.50
CA PHE A 375 -0.33 9.17 32.98
C PHE A 375 1.15 9.44 32.67
N ALA A 376 2.06 8.75 33.36
CA ALA A 376 3.50 8.82 33.12
C ALA A 376 3.87 8.39 31.68
N GLU A 377 3.12 7.47 31.07
CA GLU A 377 3.39 7.00 29.71
C GLU A 377 3.00 8.03 28.65
N LEU A 378 1.99 8.86 28.92
CA LEU A 378 1.49 9.91 28.02
C LEU A 378 2.43 11.13 27.94
N LYS A 379 3.41 11.23 28.85
CA LYS A 379 4.42 12.31 28.93
C LYS A 379 3.78 13.70 28.87
N GLU A 380 4.07 14.47 27.82
CA GLU A 380 3.60 15.85 27.62
C GLU A 380 2.32 15.93 26.77
N GLY A 381 1.78 14.79 26.30
CA GLY A 381 0.57 14.75 25.50
C GLY A 381 -0.68 14.96 26.35
N ASN A 382 -1.48 15.99 26.03
CA ASN A 382 -2.74 16.31 26.71
C ASN A 382 -3.97 15.93 25.88
N PHE A 383 -3.84 15.87 24.55
CA PHE A 383 -4.90 15.44 23.65
C PHE A 383 -4.69 13.98 23.28
N VAL A 384 -5.62 13.12 23.71
CA VAL A 384 -5.53 11.67 23.53
C VAL A 384 -6.55 11.23 22.49
N GLN A 385 -6.09 10.48 21.51
CA GLN A 385 -6.90 9.79 20.51
C GLN A 385 -6.78 8.29 20.76
N ILE A 386 -7.91 7.62 20.89
CA ILE A 386 -8.02 6.18 21.02
C ILE A 386 -8.61 5.66 19.72
N PHE A 387 -7.92 4.72 19.09
CA PHE A 387 -8.39 3.99 17.94
C PHE A 387 -8.44 2.50 18.27
N ILE A 388 -9.60 1.89 18.10
CA ILE A 388 -9.85 0.47 18.38
C ILE A 388 -10.27 -0.19 17.08
N THR A 389 -9.69 -1.34 16.76
CA THR A 389 -10.11 -2.15 15.62
C THR A 389 -10.00 -3.64 15.91
N ASP A 390 -10.90 -4.45 15.37
CA ASP A 390 -10.83 -5.92 15.38
C ASP A 390 -10.59 -6.52 13.99
N GLY A 391 -10.33 -5.67 12.99
CA GLY A 391 -10.22 -6.01 11.56
C GLY A 391 -11.51 -5.79 10.77
N ALA A 392 -12.69 -5.98 11.38
CA ALA A 392 -13.99 -5.75 10.75
C ALA A 392 -14.59 -4.39 11.11
N GLN A 393 -14.36 -3.94 12.35
CA GLN A 393 -14.89 -2.70 12.92
C GLN A 393 -13.75 -1.74 13.30
N ALA A 394 -14.06 -0.45 13.30
CA ALA A 394 -13.13 0.61 13.69
C ALA A 394 -13.87 1.71 14.46
N ILE A 395 -13.33 2.05 15.63
CA ILE A 395 -13.86 3.07 16.52
C ILE A 395 -12.76 4.06 16.83
N HIS A 396 -13.07 5.34 16.71
CA HIS A 396 -12.22 6.43 17.17
C HIS A 396 -12.95 7.25 18.22
N SER A 397 -12.27 7.50 19.33
CA SER A 397 -12.70 8.44 20.36
C SER A 397 -11.53 9.31 20.77
N SER A 398 -11.79 10.58 21.06
CA SER A 398 -10.75 11.51 21.47
C SER A 398 -11.23 12.49 22.53
N PHE A 399 -10.33 12.82 23.44
CA PHE A 399 -10.62 13.70 24.56
C PHE A 399 -9.34 14.43 25.00
N ALA A 400 -9.53 15.56 25.68
CA ALA A 400 -8.45 16.35 26.26
C ALA A 400 -8.37 16.13 27.77
N ILE A 401 -7.17 15.84 28.27
CA ILE A 401 -6.89 15.73 29.70
C ILE A 401 -6.62 17.12 30.25
N LYS A 402 -7.58 17.70 30.97
CA LYS A 402 -7.51 19.06 31.54
C LYS A 402 -6.27 19.28 32.43
N GLN A 403 -5.84 18.26 33.18
CA GLN A 403 -4.68 18.33 34.06
C GLN A 403 -3.37 18.57 33.28
N LEU A 404 -3.15 17.81 32.21
CA LEU A 404 -1.96 17.91 31.35
C LEU A 404 -2.02 19.10 30.38
N ALA A 405 -3.20 19.70 30.19
CA ALA A 405 -3.36 20.90 29.37
C ALA A 405 -2.64 22.12 29.97
N LYS A 406 -2.54 22.21 31.32
CA LYS A 406 -1.87 23.32 32.01
C LYS A 406 -0.36 23.15 32.15
N ALA A 407 0.16 21.94 31.96
CA ALA A 407 1.59 21.66 32.07
C ALA A 407 2.38 22.26 30.89
N ASP A 408 3.49 22.93 31.19
CA ASP A 408 4.44 23.39 30.17
C ASP A 408 5.15 22.20 29.50
N TYR A 409 5.60 22.40 28.26
CA TYR A 409 6.23 21.38 27.42
C TYR A 409 7.65 21.78 27.03
N GLN A 410 8.53 20.80 26.82
CA GLN A 410 9.92 21.08 26.50
C GLN A 410 10.10 21.49 25.03
N LYS A 411 10.84 22.57 24.82
CA LYS A 411 11.13 23.11 23.48
C LYS A 411 12.57 22.81 23.09
N ARG A 412 12.76 22.35 21.86
CA ARG A 412 14.05 22.26 21.19
C ARG A 412 14.36 23.60 20.54
N ASP A 413 15.51 24.16 20.87
CA ASP A 413 16.01 25.35 20.18
C ASP A 413 16.38 25.01 18.73
N LEU A 414 15.69 25.63 17.76
CA LEU A 414 16.00 25.48 16.33
C LEU A 414 16.88 26.60 15.79
N ARG A 415 17.36 27.51 16.65
CA ARG A 415 18.35 28.50 16.26
C ARG A 415 19.66 27.81 15.90
N PHE A 416 20.44 28.44 15.03
CA PHE A 416 21.81 28.01 14.80
C PHE A 416 22.60 28.10 16.10
N LYS A 417 23.40 27.07 16.41
CA LYS A 417 24.25 27.04 17.60
C LYS A 417 25.26 28.21 17.64
N SER A 418 25.68 28.69 16.48
CA SER A 418 26.49 29.90 16.32
C SER A 418 25.74 30.92 15.48
N SER A 419 25.76 32.17 15.93
CA SER A 419 25.24 33.28 15.12
C SER A 419 26.12 33.46 13.89
N LEU A 420 25.49 33.45 12.71
CA LEU A 420 26.16 33.76 11.46
C LEU A 420 26.43 35.27 11.40
N ASP A 421 27.68 35.63 11.12
CA ASP A 421 28.14 37.01 10.97
C ASP A 421 27.44 37.68 9.79
N HIS A 422 26.67 38.73 10.06
CA HIS A 422 25.84 39.41 9.06
C HIS A 422 26.65 40.06 7.93
N THR A 423 27.96 40.24 8.13
CA THR A 423 28.88 40.83 7.16
C THR A 423 29.49 39.81 6.20
N LYS A 424 29.29 38.51 6.42
CA LYS A 424 29.88 37.43 5.63
C LYS A 424 28.84 36.72 4.78
N HIS A 425 29.21 36.42 3.53
CA HIS A 425 28.43 35.55 2.66
C HIS A 425 28.75 34.09 2.98
N TYR A 426 27.77 33.38 3.55
CA TYR A 426 27.90 31.95 3.83
C TYR A 426 27.39 31.13 2.65
N ILE A 427 28.20 30.14 2.24
CA ILE A 427 27.82 29.12 1.27
C ILE A 427 27.67 27.81 2.05
N GLY A 428 26.61 27.05 1.79
CA GLY A 428 26.39 25.76 2.44
C GLY A 428 27.35 24.71 1.89
N GLU A 429 28.22 24.19 2.75
CA GLU A 429 29.08 23.04 2.46
C GLU A 429 28.64 21.84 3.31
N ARG A 430 28.58 20.65 2.69
CA ARG A 430 28.37 19.39 3.41
C ARG A 430 29.65 18.57 3.30
N THR A 431 30.31 18.38 4.43
CA THR A 431 31.46 17.49 4.55
C THR A 431 30.97 16.07 4.81
N GLY A 432 31.25 15.16 3.89
CA GLY A 432 31.09 13.72 4.08
C GLY A 432 32.44 13.09 4.43
N ILE A 433 32.46 12.19 5.41
CA ILE A 433 33.64 11.40 5.75
C ILE A 433 33.54 10.09 4.99
N SER A 434 34.53 9.76 4.16
CA SER A 434 34.62 8.45 3.50
C SER A 434 35.04 7.42 4.54
N LEU A 435 34.19 6.41 4.77
CA LEU A 435 34.47 5.30 5.70
C LEU A 435 35.10 4.08 4.99
N ASP A 436 35.50 4.21 3.73
CA ASP A 436 36.04 3.10 2.96
C ASP A 436 37.56 2.94 3.17
N PHE A 437 37.95 1.96 4.00
CA PHE A 437 39.34 1.66 4.36
C PHE A 437 40.21 1.13 3.21
N LYS A 438 39.64 0.82 2.04
CA LYS A 438 40.36 0.16 0.93
C LYS A 438 40.99 1.10 -0.09
N LEU A 439 40.77 2.42 -0.01
CA LEU A 439 41.44 3.38 -0.89
C LEU A 439 42.89 3.73 -0.48
N GLY A 440 43.37 3.27 0.67
CA GLY A 440 44.73 3.54 1.16
C GLY A 440 45.82 2.51 0.77
N ALA A 441 45.50 1.45 0.01
CA ALA A 441 46.42 0.31 -0.14
C ALA A 441 47.44 0.39 -1.28
N ASN A 442 47.44 1.46 -2.10
CA ASN A 442 48.35 1.55 -3.25
C ASN A 442 49.48 2.57 -3.12
N ASP A 443 49.51 3.38 -2.07
CA ASP A 443 50.67 4.24 -1.79
C ASP A 443 51.31 3.81 -0.46
N ALA A 444 52.54 3.34 -0.56
CA ALA A 444 53.38 2.91 0.54
C ALA A 444 53.86 4.12 1.38
N THR A 445 52.92 4.85 1.98
CA THR A 445 53.22 5.78 3.08
C THR A 445 52.05 5.78 4.07
N THR A 446 52.34 5.20 5.23
CA THR A 446 51.46 5.06 6.38
C THR A 446 51.07 6.44 6.92
N THR A 447 49.92 6.95 6.51
CA THR A 447 49.18 7.96 7.28
C THR A 447 47.70 7.56 7.30
N THR A 448 47.23 7.17 8.49
CA THR A 448 45.83 6.95 8.84
C THR A 448 45.11 8.30 8.96
N GLU A 449 45.09 9.08 7.88
CA GLU A 449 44.28 10.29 7.80
C GLU A 449 43.05 10.00 6.94
N LEU A 450 41.88 10.10 7.57
CA LEU A 450 40.57 10.03 6.92
C LEU A 450 40.52 11.09 5.81
N GLN A 451 40.58 10.67 4.55
CA GLN A 451 40.43 11.59 3.44
C GLN A 451 38.99 12.12 3.40
N SER A 452 38.81 13.37 3.83
CA SER A 452 37.56 14.09 3.66
C SER A 452 37.40 14.46 2.18
N VAL A 453 36.38 13.90 1.52
CA VAL A 453 36.03 14.32 0.16
C VAL A 453 35.16 15.57 0.26
N THR A 454 35.74 16.73 -0.04
CA THR A 454 35.01 17.99 -0.14
C THR A 454 34.35 18.10 -1.51
N LEU A 455 33.02 18.10 -1.57
CA LEU A 455 32.26 18.35 -2.79
C LEU A 455 31.87 19.85 -2.84
N PRO A 456 32.50 20.67 -3.71
CA PRO A 456 32.13 22.08 -3.84
C PRO A 456 30.73 22.21 -4.45
N SER A 457 29.85 22.93 -3.77
CA SER A 457 28.43 23.09 -4.11
C SER A 457 28.14 24.02 -5.30
N ASN A 458 29.16 24.47 -6.04
CA ASN A 458 29.01 25.55 -7.02
C ASN A 458 28.53 25.15 -8.42
N THR A 459 28.39 23.86 -8.76
CA THR A 459 27.92 23.49 -10.12
C THR A 459 26.97 22.32 -10.19
N ILE A 460 26.68 21.65 -9.07
CA ILE A 460 25.82 20.47 -9.06
C ILE A 460 24.97 20.54 -7.79
N SER A 461 23.66 20.75 -7.97
CA SER A 461 22.66 20.61 -6.90
C SER A 461 22.99 19.34 -6.11
N SER A 462 23.18 19.46 -4.80
CA SER A 462 23.60 18.44 -3.84
C SER A 462 22.64 17.23 -3.70
N SER A 463 21.81 17.01 -4.72
CA SER A 463 20.79 15.99 -4.91
C SER A 463 21.13 15.00 -6.04
N SER A 464 22.36 14.99 -6.57
CA SER A 464 22.72 14.21 -7.77
C SER A 464 23.85 13.19 -7.59
N VAL A 465 24.41 13.05 -6.39
CA VAL A 465 25.51 12.10 -6.13
C VAL A 465 24.94 10.96 -5.29
N LYS A 466 24.81 9.78 -5.91
CA LYS A 466 24.45 8.53 -5.22
C LYS A 466 25.70 7.68 -5.13
N VAL A 467 26.07 7.28 -3.92
CA VAL A 467 27.15 6.30 -3.71
C VAL A 467 26.56 4.92 -3.93
N ILE A 468 27.10 4.19 -4.91
CA ILE A 468 26.71 2.81 -5.18
C ILE A 468 27.85 1.92 -4.68
N ASN A 469 27.65 1.23 -3.56
CA ASN A 469 28.68 0.42 -2.89
C ASN A 469 28.47 -1.10 -3.03
N SER A 470 27.30 -1.55 -3.49
CA SER A 470 26.96 -2.97 -3.62
C SER A 470 26.43 -3.33 -5.01
N VAL A 471 26.57 -4.61 -5.37
CA VAL A 471 25.98 -5.16 -6.60
C VAL A 471 24.44 -5.15 -6.52
N SER A 472 23.86 -5.30 -5.32
CA SER A 472 22.41 -5.19 -5.12
C SER A 472 21.89 -3.81 -5.50
N GLN A 473 22.57 -2.73 -5.10
CA GLN A 473 22.16 -1.37 -5.44
C GLN A 473 22.24 -1.09 -6.95
N VAL A 474 23.21 -1.67 -7.65
CA VAL A 474 23.27 -1.60 -9.12
C VAL A 474 22.09 -2.33 -9.73
N TYR A 475 21.77 -3.53 -9.24
CA TYR A 475 20.65 -4.34 -9.71
C TYR A 475 19.31 -3.61 -9.51
N ASP A 476 19.07 -3.04 -8.33
CA ASP A 476 17.86 -2.29 -8.02
C ASP A 476 17.74 -1.05 -8.91
N LEU A 477 18.86 -0.33 -9.09
CA LEU A 477 18.91 0.83 -9.98
C LEU A 477 18.59 0.42 -11.43
N MET A 478 19.15 -0.68 -11.93
CA MET A 478 18.80 -1.19 -13.26
C MET A 478 17.31 -1.57 -13.36
N MET A 479 16.75 -2.21 -12.33
CA MET A 479 15.32 -2.55 -12.29
C MET A 479 14.42 -1.32 -12.36
N THR A 480 14.84 -0.20 -11.75
CA THR A 480 14.11 1.07 -11.80
C THR A 480 14.27 1.84 -13.11
N LEU A 481 15.41 1.70 -13.80
CA LEU A 481 15.70 2.42 -15.04
C LEU A 481 15.08 1.77 -16.28
N LEU A 482 14.82 0.46 -16.25
CA LEU A 482 14.19 -0.23 -17.37
C LEU A 482 12.72 0.21 -17.51
N GLU A 483 12.34 0.70 -18.69
CA GLU A 483 10.95 1.09 -18.97
C GLU A 483 10.07 -0.12 -19.31
N ALA A 484 10.59 -1.04 -20.12
CA ALA A 484 9.85 -2.18 -20.65
C ALA A 484 9.69 -3.31 -19.61
N GLU A 485 8.46 -3.78 -19.39
CA GLU A 485 8.18 -4.86 -18.43
C GLU A 485 8.85 -6.20 -18.81
N HIS A 486 8.99 -6.47 -20.11
CA HIS A 486 9.70 -7.64 -20.61
C HIS A 486 11.19 -7.65 -20.17
N ASP A 487 11.85 -6.50 -20.20
CA ASP A 487 13.26 -6.38 -19.83
C ASP A 487 13.45 -6.51 -18.32
N LYS A 488 12.48 -5.98 -17.53
CA LYS A 488 12.43 -6.20 -16.08
C LYS A 488 12.27 -7.69 -15.75
N GLN A 489 11.35 -8.38 -16.42
CA GLN A 489 11.17 -9.82 -16.24
C GLN A 489 12.43 -10.61 -16.58
N THR A 490 13.16 -10.19 -17.62
CA THR A 490 14.45 -10.80 -18.00
C THR A 490 15.51 -10.55 -16.93
N LEU A 491 15.66 -9.32 -16.44
CA LEU A 491 16.62 -8.98 -15.39
C LEU A 491 16.28 -9.66 -14.06
N ARG A 492 14.99 -9.81 -13.73
CA ARG A 492 14.51 -10.55 -12.54
C ARG A 492 15.03 -11.99 -12.49
N LYS A 493 15.14 -12.66 -13.64
CA LYS A 493 15.70 -14.02 -13.74
C LYS A 493 17.17 -14.07 -13.31
N PHE A 494 17.91 -12.98 -13.44
CA PHE A 494 19.32 -12.84 -13.07
C PHE A 494 19.56 -12.27 -11.66
N GLY A 495 18.52 -12.14 -10.82
CA GLY A 495 18.68 -11.66 -9.44
C GLY A 495 19.67 -12.48 -8.59
N PHE A 496 19.88 -13.75 -8.93
CA PHE A 496 20.85 -14.63 -8.27
C PHE A 496 22.31 -14.14 -8.36
N ILE A 497 22.64 -13.22 -9.29
CA ILE A 497 24.00 -12.67 -9.41
C ILE A 497 24.41 -11.88 -8.16
N VAL A 498 23.44 -11.24 -7.48
CA VAL A 498 23.70 -10.45 -6.26
C VAL A 498 24.30 -11.33 -5.16
N ASP A 499 23.77 -12.54 -5.00
CA ASP A 499 24.20 -13.52 -3.99
C ASP A 499 25.21 -14.55 -4.53
N TRP A 500 25.77 -14.35 -5.73
CA TRP A 500 26.65 -15.33 -6.40
C TRP A 500 27.81 -15.81 -5.53
N HIS A 501 28.39 -14.92 -4.72
CA HIS A 501 29.49 -15.21 -3.81
C HIS A 501 29.14 -16.17 -2.68
N ARG A 502 27.84 -16.33 -2.34
CA ARG A 502 27.36 -17.17 -1.24
C ARG A 502 27.08 -18.61 -1.67
N PHE A 503 26.97 -18.86 -2.97
CA PHE A 503 26.56 -20.17 -3.47
C PHE A 503 27.69 -21.21 -3.48
N PRO A 504 27.41 -22.46 -3.07
CA PRO A 504 28.35 -23.56 -3.25
C PRO A 504 28.52 -23.90 -4.75
N THR A 505 29.63 -24.54 -5.09
CA THR A 505 30.02 -24.87 -6.47
C THR A 505 28.97 -25.68 -7.24
N ALA A 506 28.27 -26.63 -6.59
CA ALA A 506 27.20 -27.41 -7.21
C ALA A 506 26.04 -26.51 -7.69
N THR A 507 25.56 -25.61 -6.83
CA THR A 507 24.48 -24.67 -7.18
C THR A 507 24.91 -23.62 -8.20
N LYS A 508 26.19 -23.20 -8.18
CA LYS A 508 26.76 -22.34 -9.23
C LYS A 508 26.70 -23.01 -10.59
N ASN A 509 27.02 -24.31 -10.68
CA ASN A 509 26.97 -25.07 -11.92
C ASN A 509 25.54 -25.21 -12.46
N GLU A 510 24.56 -25.47 -11.59
CA GLU A 510 23.14 -25.55 -11.98
C GLU A 510 22.64 -24.20 -12.53
N LYS A 511 22.91 -23.11 -11.80
CA LYS A 511 22.53 -21.75 -12.23
C LYS A 511 23.22 -21.35 -13.53
N TYR A 512 24.50 -21.67 -13.67
CA TYR A 512 25.26 -21.42 -14.88
C TYR A 512 24.72 -22.21 -16.07
N SER A 513 24.41 -23.50 -15.90
CA SER A 513 23.85 -24.35 -16.94
C SER A 513 22.50 -23.82 -17.44
N LYS A 514 21.64 -23.33 -16.52
CA LYS A 514 20.31 -22.80 -16.85
C LYS A 514 20.33 -21.41 -17.49
N TRP A 515 21.27 -20.55 -17.12
CA TRP A 515 21.27 -19.12 -17.48
C TRP A 515 22.54 -18.65 -18.22
N ASN A 516 23.19 -19.53 -18.96
CA ASN A 516 24.42 -19.20 -19.68
C ASN A 516 24.18 -18.10 -20.75
N CYS A 517 24.88 -16.97 -20.63
CA CYS A 517 24.87 -15.87 -21.58
C CYS A 517 26.21 -15.09 -21.57
N HIS A 518 26.40 -14.21 -22.57
CA HIS A 518 27.63 -13.43 -22.71
C HIS A 518 27.87 -12.46 -21.55
N GLU A 519 26.81 -11.86 -21.03
CA GLU A 519 26.83 -10.92 -19.90
C GLU A 519 27.25 -11.63 -18.62
N LEU A 520 26.66 -12.81 -18.33
CA LEU A 520 27.03 -13.62 -17.18
C LEU A 520 28.50 -14.05 -17.25
N ASN A 521 28.96 -14.50 -18.42
CA ASN A 521 30.36 -14.87 -18.64
C ASN A 521 31.32 -13.71 -18.36
N LEU A 522 30.97 -12.49 -18.77
CA LEU A 522 31.77 -11.29 -18.51
C LEU A 522 31.77 -10.89 -17.03
N VAL A 523 30.63 -11.03 -16.33
CA VAL A 523 30.53 -10.79 -14.88
C VAL A 523 31.42 -11.78 -14.13
N LEU A 524 31.35 -13.07 -14.46
CA LEU A 524 32.16 -14.11 -13.83
C LEU A 524 33.65 -13.89 -14.08
N TYR A 525 34.05 -13.51 -15.29
CA TYR A 525 35.44 -13.17 -15.61
C TYR A 525 36.01 -12.04 -14.74
N LYS A 526 35.18 -11.06 -14.34
CA LYS A 526 35.60 -9.90 -13.53
C LYS A 526 35.44 -10.09 -12.02
N LYS A 527 34.45 -10.86 -11.56
CA LYS A 527 34.09 -10.99 -10.14
C LYS A 527 34.46 -12.33 -9.51
N ASP A 528 34.49 -13.42 -10.27
CA ASP A 528 34.77 -14.78 -9.77
C ASP A 528 35.71 -15.52 -10.74
N ARG A 529 36.97 -15.04 -10.77
CA ARG A 529 38.01 -15.55 -11.66
C ARG A 529 38.30 -17.05 -11.47
N PRO A 530 38.40 -17.59 -10.24
CA PRO A 530 38.67 -19.01 -10.04
C PRO A 530 37.58 -19.91 -10.64
N TYR A 531 36.31 -19.55 -10.45
CA TYR A 531 35.21 -20.28 -11.07
C TYR A 531 35.24 -20.18 -12.60
N PHE A 532 35.53 -18.98 -13.12
CA PHE A 532 35.62 -18.76 -14.56
C PHE A 532 36.69 -19.65 -15.21
N ASP A 533 37.92 -19.68 -14.68
CA ASP A 533 39.01 -20.44 -15.28
C ASP A 533 38.78 -21.97 -15.19
N SER A 534 38.09 -22.44 -14.15
CA SER A 534 37.83 -23.88 -13.93
C SER A 534 36.67 -24.43 -14.77
N VAL A 535 35.55 -23.71 -14.91
CA VAL A 535 34.31 -24.21 -15.54
C VAL A 535 33.97 -23.48 -16.84
N VAL A 536 34.01 -22.14 -16.83
CA VAL A 536 33.52 -21.31 -17.95
C VAL A 536 34.52 -21.29 -19.11
N ALA A 537 35.81 -21.09 -18.83
CA ALA A 537 36.86 -21.05 -19.85
C ALA A 537 36.94 -22.33 -20.71
N PRO A 538 36.95 -23.56 -20.16
CA PRO A 538 36.93 -24.76 -20.99
C PRO A 538 35.61 -24.90 -21.77
N PHE A 539 34.48 -24.46 -21.20
CA PHE A 539 33.19 -24.47 -21.88
C PHE A 539 33.17 -23.57 -23.12
N ILE A 540 33.69 -22.34 -23.01
CA ILE A 540 33.77 -21.39 -24.14
C ILE A 540 34.79 -21.86 -25.18
N LYS A 541 35.91 -22.48 -24.77
CA LYS A 541 36.91 -23.03 -25.72
C LYS A 541 36.31 -24.07 -26.66
N ASN A 542 35.45 -24.93 -26.13
CA ASN A 542 34.77 -26.00 -26.87
C ASN A 542 33.58 -25.50 -27.71
N LYS A 543 33.23 -24.22 -27.63
CA LYS A 543 32.17 -23.63 -28.46
C LYS A 543 32.58 -23.64 -29.94
N LEU A 544 31.71 -24.21 -30.77
CA LEU A 544 31.91 -24.40 -32.21
C LEU A 544 32.05 -23.05 -32.95
N ILE A 545 31.13 -22.12 -32.70
CA ILE A 545 31.13 -20.77 -33.27
C ILE A 545 31.42 -19.78 -32.13
N LYS A 546 32.57 -19.12 -32.21
CA LYS A 546 32.99 -18.11 -31.22
C LYS A 546 32.57 -16.71 -31.67
N SER A 547 32.05 -15.95 -30.73
CA SER A 547 31.74 -14.53 -30.89
C SER A 547 32.90 -13.65 -30.39
N PHE A 548 32.79 -12.33 -30.57
CA PHE A 548 33.76 -11.37 -30.04
C PHE A 548 33.98 -11.52 -28.54
N ILE A 549 32.92 -11.66 -27.74
CA ILE A 549 33.01 -11.80 -26.29
C ILE A 549 33.73 -13.11 -25.93
N ASP A 550 33.47 -14.19 -26.66
CA ASP A 550 34.12 -15.48 -26.42
C ASP A 550 35.64 -15.38 -26.66
N ASP A 551 36.05 -14.78 -27.77
CA ASP A 551 37.47 -14.56 -28.11
C ASP A 551 38.16 -13.60 -27.12
N TYR A 552 37.45 -12.56 -26.68
CA TYR A 552 37.92 -11.63 -25.66
C TYR A 552 38.17 -12.32 -24.31
N LEU A 553 37.26 -13.20 -23.90
CA LEU A 553 37.33 -13.91 -22.63
C LEU A 553 38.38 -15.03 -22.62
N ILE A 554 38.59 -15.73 -23.75
CA ILE A 554 39.65 -16.73 -23.91
C ILE A 554 41.04 -16.08 -24.07
N GLY A 555 41.09 -14.80 -24.47
CA GLY A 555 42.33 -14.09 -24.70
C GLY A 555 42.94 -14.36 -26.08
N ALA A 556 42.12 -14.74 -27.06
CA ALA A 556 42.54 -14.90 -28.46
C ALA A 556 42.89 -13.55 -29.11
N SER A 557 43.51 -13.58 -30.30
CA SER A 557 43.82 -12.36 -31.05
C SER A 557 42.55 -11.69 -31.57
N LEU A 558 42.34 -10.41 -31.22
CA LEU A 558 41.16 -9.64 -31.61
C LEU A 558 41.36 -8.82 -32.90
N GLU A 559 42.47 -9.05 -33.62
CA GLU A 559 42.84 -8.27 -34.81
C GLU A 559 41.81 -8.40 -35.93
N LYS A 560 41.16 -9.56 -36.08
CA LYS A 560 40.06 -9.79 -37.03
C LYS A 560 38.93 -8.76 -36.87
N TYR A 561 38.66 -8.33 -35.65
CA TYR A 561 37.57 -7.38 -35.35
C TYR A 561 37.95 -5.91 -35.60
N THR A 562 39.19 -5.63 -36.02
CA THR A 562 39.63 -4.30 -36.44
C THR A 562 39.30 -4.00 -37.91
N GLU A 563 38.94 -5.01 -38.69
CA GLU A 563 38.47 -4.85 -40.06
C GLU A 563 37.13 -4.13 -40.10
N PHE A 564 36.92 -3.27 -41.11
CA PHE A 564 35.73 -2.43 -41.20
C PHE A 564 34.40 -3.20 -41.15
N LYS A 565 34.35 -4.39 -41.77
CA LYS A 565 33.14 -5.23 -41.81
C LYS A 565 32.77 -5.75 -40.42
N GLU A 566 33.72 -6.37 -39.73
CA GLU A 566 33.54 -6.93 -38.39
C GLU A 566 33.32 -5.83 -37.35
N PHE A 567 34.09 -4.73 -37.44
CA PHE A 567 33.93 -3.59 -36.55
C PHE A 567 32.53 -2.95 -36.62
N LYS A 568 31.87 -2.96 -37.78
CA LYS A 568 30.51 -2.43 -37.92
C LYS A 568 29.48 -3.28 -37.15
N LEU A 569 29.67 -4.60 -37.12
CA LEU A 569 28.77 -5.55 -36.46
C LEU A 569 28.84 -5.49 -34.92
N LEU A 570 29.98 -5.05 -34.36
CA LEU A 570 30.16 -4.96 -32.91
C LEU A 570 29.19 -3.97 -32.25
N THR A 571 28.68 -4.37 -31.09
CA THR A 571 27.91 -3.53 -30.17
C THR A 571 28.78 -2.40 -29.58
N CYS A 572 28.15 -1.41 -28.95
CA CYS A 572 28.87 -0.30 -28.30
C CYS A 572 29.81 -0.82 -27.19
N LEU A 573 29.37 -1.81 -26.41
CA LEU A 573 30.17 -2.43 -25.35
C LEU A 573 31.39 -3.15 -25.93
N GLU A 574 31.20 -3.95 -26.97
CA GLU A 574 32.29 -4.72 -27.60
C GLU A 574 33.34 -3.79 -28.22
N LYS A 575 32.92 -2.67 -28.84
CA LYS A 575 33.85 -1.63 -29.33
C LYS A 575 34.68 -1.01 -28.21
N CYS A 576 34.07 -0.75 -27.05
CA CYS A 576 34.79 -0.27 -25.87
C CYS A 576 35.79 -1.31 -25.34
N LEU A 577 35.41 -2.59 -25.30
CA LEU A 577 36.30 -3.69 -24.88
C LEU A 577 37.46 -3.88 -25.87
N LEU A 578 37.21 -3.76 -27.18
CA LEU A 578 38.25 -3.79 -28.21
C LEU A 578 39.26 -2.65 -28.01
N ALA A 579 38.78 -1.43 -27.79
CA ALA A 579 39.63 -0.27 -27.50
C ALA A 579 40.42 -0.41 -26.19
N HIS A 580 39.87 -1.12 -25.20
CA HIS A 580 40.58 -1.41 -23.96
C HIS A 580 41.74 -2.39 -24.19
N ARG A 581 41.54 -3.43 -25.00
CA ARG A 581 42.55 -4.44 -25.32
C ARG A 581 43.61 -3.94 -26.31
N ILE A 582 43.22 -3.11 -27.28
CA ILE A 582 44.09 -2.53 -28.31
C ILE A 582 44.08 -1.00 -28.16
N PRO A 583 45.03 -0.42 -27.39
CA PRO A 583 45.03 1.01 -27.07
C PRO A 583 45.07 1.95 -28.29
N ARG A 584 45.62 1.50 -29.42
CA ARG A 584 45.68 2.27 -30.69
C ARG A 584 44.29 2.70 -31.19
N TRP A 585 43.23 1.95 -30.86
CA TRP A 585 41.87 2.21 -31.32
C TRP A 585 41.02 3.07 -30.35
N LYS A 586 41.50 3.36 -29.14
CA LYS A 586 40.82 4.27 -28.18
C LYS A 586 40.37 5.60 -28.79
N PRO A 587 41.22 6.38 -29.50
CA PRO A 587 40.79 7.68 -30.03
C PRO A 587 39.66 7.53 -31.04
N CYS A 588 39.75 6.55 -31.94
CA CYS A 588 38.73 6.27 -32.95
C CYS A 588 37.38 5.89 -32.32
N VAL A 589 37.38 4.95 -31.37
CA VAL A 589 36.16 4.54 -30.65
C VAL A 589 35.57 5.71 -29.84
N SER A 590 36.42 6.51 -29.19
CA SER A 590 35.96 7.69 -28.44
C SER A 590 35.28 8.74 -29.33
N GLN A 591 35.82 8.98 -30.53
CA GLN A 591 35.24 9.89 -31.51
C GLN A 591 33.93 9.32 -32.08
N TRP A 592 33.88 8.02 -32.33
CA TRP A 592 32.66 7.32 -32.75
C TRP A 592 31.54 7.46 -31.71
N ILE A 593 31.84 7.24 -30.42
CA ILE A 593 30.87 7.42 -29.32
C ILE A 593 30.41 8.88 -29.26
N ARG A 594 31.33 9.85 -29.29
CA ARG A 594 30.99 11.28 -29.26
C ARG A 594 30.07 11.69 -30.41
N SER A 595 30.33 11.19 -31.62
CA SER A 595 29.48 11.43 -32.80
C SER A 595 28.07 10.86 -32.60
N ARG A 596 27.97 9.64 -32.09
CA ARG A 596 26.68 8.99 -31.83
C ARG A 596 25.87 9.72 -30.77
N VAL A 597 26.49 10.09 -29.64
CA VAL A 597 25.83 10.81 -28.54
C VAL A 597 25.31 12.18 -28.99
N ARG A 598 26.05 12.89 -29.86
CA ARG A 598 25.60 14.17 -30.45
C ARG A 598 24.37 14.02 -31.34
N ASN A 599 24.24 12.88 -32.04
CA ASN A 599 23.17 12.64 -33.00
C ASN A 599 21.92 12.02 -32.36
N THR A 600 22.04 11.41 -31.17
CA THR A 600 20.90 10.86 -30.43
C THR A 600 20.15 11.93 -29.64
N LYS A 601 18.85 12.11 -29.90
CA LYS A 601 17.95 12.91 -29.04
C LYS A 601 17.65 12.14 -27.74
N ALA A 602 18.62 12.03 -26.84
CA ALA A 602 18.55 11.25 -25.59
C ALA A 602 17.68 11.90 -24.50
N ALA A 603 16.56 12.52 -24.85
CA ALA A 603 15.79 13.35 -23.91
C ALA A 603 14.92 12.56 -22.91
N SER A 604 14.49 11.33 -23.24
CA SER A 604 13.66 10.47 -22.37
C SER A 604 14.50 9.79 -21.29
N ASP A 605 15.54 9.06 -21.69
CA ASP A 605 16.31 8.18 -20.81
C ASP A 605 17.15 9.00 -19.82
N ILE A 606 17.64 10.18 -20.25
CA ILE A 606 18.35 11.12 -19.36
C ILE A 606 17.38 11.69 -18.31
N LYS A 607 16.10 11.88 -18.63
CA LYS A 607 15.11 12.33 -17.65
C LYS A 607 14.82 11.23 -16.64
N LEU A 608 14.57 9.99 -17.06
CA LEU A 608 14.36 8.88 -16.13
C LEU A 608 15.58 8.61 -15.26
N PHE A 609 16.78 8.62 -15.86
CA PHE A 609 18.02 8.48 -15.11
C PHE A 609 18.18 9.59 -14.05
N ARG A 610 17.89 10.85 -14.42
CA ARG A 610 17.89 11.97 -13.46
C ARG A 610 16.78 11.85 -12.42
N THR A 611 15.60 11.38 -12.81
CA THR A 611 14.46 11.18 -11.90
C THR A 611 14.77 10.10 -10.88
N VAL A 612 15.29 8.93 -11.29
CA VAL A 612 15.69 7.84 -10.39
C VAL A 612 16.82 8.27 -9.46
N MET A 613 17.81 8.99 -9.99
CA MET A 613 18.88 9.56 -9.16
C MET A 613 18.36 10.60 -8.16
N SER A 614 17.25 11.29 -8.47
CA SER A 614 16.62 12.26 -7.57
C SER A 614 15.62 11.64 -6.58
N SER A 615 14.89 10.58 -6.97
CA SER A 615 13.82 9.97 -6.17
C SER A 615 14.35 9.03 -5.09
N ALA A 616 15.49 8.37 -5.33
CA ALA A 616 16.13 7.49 -4.35
C ALA A 616 16.68 8.25 -3.11
N THR A 617 16.58 9.58 -3.08
CA THR A 617 16.90 10.40 -1.89
C THR A 617 15.75 10.49 -0.88
N ILE A 618 14.56 9.98 -1.23
CA ILE A 618 13.35 10.05 -0.41
C ILE A 618 13.22 8.80 0.48
N ASP A 619 13.71 7.64 0.03
CA ASP A 619 13.57 6.36 0.74
C ASP A 619 14.90 5.89 1.36
N GLU A 620 15.39 6.62 2.36
CA GLU A 620 16.28 6.04 3.38
C GLU A 620 15.46 5.70 4.62
N VAL A 621 14.55 4.73 4.48
CA VAL A 621 13.96 3.99 5.60
C VAL A 621 14.14 2.50 5.31
N ARG A 622 15.11 1.92 6.02
CA ARG A 622 15.46 0.51 6.29
C ARG A 622 15.13 -0.58 5.23
N PRO A 623 16.09 -1.50 4.97
CA PRO A 623 15.84 -2.68 4.16
C PRO A 623 14.88 -3.63 4.88
N SER A 624 13.72 -3.89 4.29
CA SER A 624 12.88 -5.03 4.64
C SER A 624 13.62 -6.31 4.24
N SER A 625 14.12 -7.03 5.23
CA SER A 625 14.50 -8.43 5.08
C SER A 625 13.30 -9.21 4.52
N PRO A 626 13.46 -10.05 3.49
CA PRO A 626 12.45 -11.04 3.17
C PRO A 626 12.52 -12.12 4.26
N ASN A 627 11.51 -12.17 5.13
CA ASN A 627 11.30 -13.30 6.02
C ASN A 627 10.94 -14.52 5.15
N PRO A 628 11.51 -15.71 5.40
CA PRO A 628 11.28 -16.90 4.59
C PRO A 628 10.04 -17.66 5.12
N GLU A 629 8.84 -17.12 4.91
CA GLU A 629 7.59 -17.85 5.20
C GLU A 629 6.58 -17.54 4.08
N ASN A 630 6.53 -18.45 3.10
CA ASN A 630 5.33 -18.86 2.33
C ASN A 630 5.74 -19.79 1.17
N LYS A 631 5.95 -21.05 1.52
CA LYS A 631 5.63 -22.27 0.78
C LYS A 631 5.14 -23.24 1.87
N ALA A 632 4.02 -23.94 1.78
CA ALA A 632 3.13 -24.20 0.67
C ALA A 632 1.76 -24.55 1.26
N ASP A 633 0.68 -24.11 0.61
CA ASP A 633 -0.50 -24.95 0.53
C ASP A 633 -0.14 -26.05 -0.46
N GLU A 634 0.14 -27.22 0.10
CA GLU A 634 0.28 -28.48 -0.60
C GLU A 634 -1.12 -28.95 -1.00
N ASP A 635 -1.39 -28.99 -2.30
CA ASP A 635 -2.38 -29.91 -2.86
C ASP A 635 -1.87 -31.34 -2.60
N LEU A 636 -2.25 -31.89 -1.44
CA LEU A 636 -2.19 -33.31 -1.11
C LEU A 636 -3.12 -34.06 -2.07
N VAL A 637 -2.54 -34.70 -3.07
CA VAL A 637 -3.15 -35.84 -3.76
C VAL A 637 -2.64 -37.09 -3.03
N ASP A 638 -3.43 -37.54 -2.06
CA ASP A 638 -3.25 -38.83 -1.39
C ASP A 638 -3.36 -39.96 -2.42
N TYR A 639 -2.31 -40.77 -2.46
CA TYR A 639 -2.34 -42.15 -2.93
C TYR A 639 -2.24 -43.03 -1.69
N ASP A 640 -3.38 -43.45 -1.17
CA ASP A 640 -3.45 -44.60 -0.26
C ASP A 640 -4.10 -45.78 -0.99
N GLU A 641 -3.26 -46.75 -1.32
CA GLU A 641 -3.63 -48.16 -1.44
C GLU A 641 -3.95 -48.66 -0.02
N ALA A 642 -5.20 -49.01 0.22
CA ALA A 642 -5.56 -49.97 1.25
C ALA A 642 -6.69 -50.84 0.73
N ASP A 643 -6.38 -52.14 0.67
CA ASP A 643 -7.32 -53.24 0.58
C ASP A 643 -8.43 -53.05 1.62
N ASP A 644 -9.69 -53.24 1.21
CA ASP A 644 -10.68 -53.86 2.08
C ASP A 644 -11.72 -54.58 1.24
N ASP A 645 -11.73 -55.88 1.47
CA ASP A 645 -12.71 -56.85 1.06
C ASP A 645 -14.12 -56.42 1.46
N PHE A 646 -15.07 -56.53 0.53
CA PHE A 646 -16.47 -56.77 0.90
C PHE A 646 -17.02 -57.90 0.04
N GLU A 647 -16.97 -59.09 0.64
CA GLU A 647 -17.81 -60.23 0.29
C GLU A 647 -19.29 -59.83 0.38
N MET A 648 -20.03 -60.18 -0.68
CA MET A 648 -21.48 -60.35 -0.64
C MET A 648 -21.77 -61.84 -0.49
N VAL A 649 -22.29 -62.26 0.67
CA VAL A 649 -23.03 -63.51 0.82
C VAL A 649 -24.27 -63.25 1.68
N GLU A 650 -25.42 -63.48 1.04
CA GLU A 650 -26.82 -63.63 1.51
C GLU A 650 -27.51 -62.53 2.32
#